data_AF-A0A452DR88-F1
#
_entry.id   AF-A0A452DR88-F1
#
_cell.length_a   1.000
_cell.length_b   1.000
_cell.length_c   1.000
_cell.angle_alpha   90.00
_cell.angle_beta   90.00
_cell.angle_gamma   90.00
#
_symmetry.space_group_name_H-M   'P 1'
#
loop_
_entity.id
_entity.type
_entity.pdbx_description
1 polymer ?
#
loop_
_entity_poly.entity_id
_entity_poly.type
_entity_poly.pdbx_seq_one_letter_code
_entity_poly.pdbx_strand_id
1 'polypeptide(L)'
;MALLGRLLPLALALALGPAATPAGPARSPYQLVLQHSRLRGRQHGPNVCAVQKLIGTNKKYFTNCKQWYQRKICGKSTVISYECCPGYEKVPGEKGCPAALPLSNLYETLGVVGATTTQLYTDRTEKLRPEMEGPGSFTIFAPSNEAWSSLPAEVLDSLVSNVNIELLNALRYHMVDRRVLTDELKHGMALTSMYQNSNIQIHHYPNGIVTVNCARLLKADHHATNGVVHLIDKVISTVTNNIQQIIEIEDTFETLRAAVAASGLNTLLEGDGQYTLLAPTNEAFEKIPAETLNRILGDPEALRDLLNNHILKSAMCAEAIVAGLSLETLEGTTLEVGCSGDMLTINGKPIISNKDVLATNGVIHFIDELLIPDSAKTLFELAADSDVSTAIDLFRQAGLSSHLSGNERLTLLAPMNSVFKDGTPPINAQTKNLLLNHMIKDQLASKYLYHGQTLDTLGGKKLRVFVYRNWCGIGAHDDPLRPLAGDVFRVRIHSMLVAAIQSAGLTETLNREGVYTVFAPTNEAFQALPRGELNKLMGNAKELANILKYHVGDEILVSGGIGALVRLKSLQGDKLEVSSKNNMVSVNKEPVADVDIMATNGVVHAISSVLQPPANRPQERGDELADSALEIFKQASAFSRRLLERMRH
;
A
#
# COMPACT_ATOMS: atom_id res chain seq x y z
N MET A 1 -84.80 15.47 0.96
CA MET A 1 -83.83 15.00 1.98
C MET A 1 -82.43 15.17 1.43
N ALA A 2 -81.58 15.88 2.17
CA ALA A 2 -80.33 16.46 1.72
C ALA A 2 -79.19 15.44 1.51
N LEU A 3 -78.43 15.61 0.43
CA LEU A 3 -77.09 15.06 0.24
C LEU A 3 -76.08 15.93 1.00
N LEU A 4 -75.21 15.30 1.80
CA LEU A 4 -73.99 15.91 2.34
C LEU A 4 -72.77 15.43 1.53
N GLY A 5 -72.18 16.32 0.75
CA GLY A 5 -70.88 16.16 0.10
C GLY A 5 -69.94 17.26 0.56
N ARG A 6 -68.84 16.87 1.21
CA ARG A 6 -67.83 17.73 1.85
C ARG A 6 -67.02 18.55 0.83
N LEU A 7 -66.83 19.83 1.14
CA LEU A 7 -65.85 20.74 0.52
C LEU A 7 -64.61 20.84 1.41
N LEU A 8 -63.41 20.66 0.86
CA LEU A 8 -62.21 21.39 1.29
C LEU A 8 -61.17 21.40 0.15
N PRO A 9 -60.39 22.50 -0.03
CA PRO A 9 -59.86 22.88 -1.33
C PRO A 9 -58.40 22.46 -1.59
N LEU A 10 -58.09 22.47 -2.89
CA LEU A 10 -56.80 22.34 -3.55
C LEU A 10 -55.75 23.32 -2.98
N ALA A 11 -54.59 22.79 -2.56
CA ALA A 11 -53.35 23.55 -2.45
C ALA A 11 -52.24 22.78 -3.15
N LEU A 12 -51.85 23.29 -4.31
CA LEU A 12 -50.79 22.80 -5.19
C LEU A 12 -49.45 23.30 -4.63
N ALA A 13 -48.65 22.41 -4.03
CA ALA A 13 -47.26 22.71 -3.68
C ALA A 13 -46.33 21.90 -4.58
N LEU A 14 -45.67 22.59 -5.51
CA LEU A 14 -44.53 22.07 -6.27
C LEU A 14 -43.39 21.77 -5.28
N ALA A 15 -43.05 20.50 -5.12
CA ALA A 15 -41.77 20.06 -4.57
C ALA A 15 -41.04 19.24 -5.63
N LEU A 16 -40.20 19.92 -6.42
CA LEU A 16 -39.14 19.30 -7.22
C LEU A 16 -38.04 18.83 -6.26
N GLY A 17 -38.21 17.64 -5.68
CA GLY A 17 -37.11 16.89 -5.06
C GLY A 17 -36.42 16.02 -6.13
N PRO A 18 -35.10 15.78 -6.05
CA PRO A 18 -34.45 14.87 -6.97
C PRO A 18 -35.08 13.49 -6.75
N ALA A 19 -35.60 12.90 -7.83
CA ALA A 19 -36.02 11.52 -7.82
C ALA A 19 -34.80 10.66 -7.47
N ALA A 20 -34.67 10.30 -6.19
CA ALA A 20 -33.84 9.19 -5.79
C ALA A 20 -34.45 7.96 -6.45
N THR A 21 -33.82 7.53 -7.54
CA THR A 21 -34.04 6.19 -8.08
C THR A 21 -33.84 5.22 -6.91
N PRO A 22 -34.74 4.24 -6.71
CA PRO A 22 -34.47 3.22 -5.72
C PRO A 22 -33.19 2.53 -6.18
N ALA A 23 -32.12 2.66 -5.39
CA ALA A 23 -30.91 1.89 -5.57
C ALA A 23 -31.35 0.42 -5.52
N GLY A 24 -31.35 -0.24 -6.68
CA GLY A 24 -31.59 -1.67 -6.75
C GLY A 24 -30.60 -2.41 -5.84
N PRO A 25 -30.90 -3.67 -5.45
CA PRO A 25 -30.01 -4.44 -4.59
C PRO A 25 -28.58 -4.40 -5.15
N ALA A 26 -27.61 -4.08 -4.28
CA ALA A 26 -26.21 -4.01 -4.66
C ALA A 26 -25.79 -5.34 -5.31
N ARG A 27 -25.38 -5.30 -6.58
CA ARG A 27 -25.01 -6.50 -7.34
C ARG A 27 -23.73 -7.09 -6.77
N SER A 28 -23.68 -8.42 -6.64
CA SER A 28 -22.49 -9.12 -6.17
C SER A 28 -21.32 -8.94 -7.15
N PRO A 29 -20.04 -9.04 -6.70
CA PRO A 29 -18.89 -8.95 -7.60
C PRO A 29 -18.97 -9.91 -8.79
N TYR A 30 -19.50 -11.12 -8.57
CA TYR A 30 -19.72 -12.11 -9.65
C TYR A 30 -20.73 -11.59 -10.68
N GLN A 31 -21.87 -11.06 -10.23
CA GLN A 31 -22.89 -10.50 -11.12
C GLN A 31 -22.39 -9.32 -11.94
N LEU A 32 -21.54 -8.46 -11.36
CA LEU A 32 -20.94 -7.34 -12.07
C LEU A 32 -20.04 -7.82 -13.21
N VAL A 33 -19.21 -8.82 -12.96
CA VAL A 33 -18.32 -9.39 -13.97
C VAL A 33 -19.09 -10.18 -15.03
N LEU A 34 -20.14 -10.91 -14.64
CA LEU A 34 -21.01 -11.60 -15.58
C LEU A 34 -21.79 -10.63 -16.47
N GLN A 35 -22.28 -9.52 -15.93
CA GLN A 35 -22.92 -8.46 -16.71
C GLN A 35 -21.94 -7.85 -17.72
N HIS A 36 -20.70 -7.58 -17.30
CA HIS A 36 -19.66 -7.11 -18.21
C HIS A 36 -19.42 -8.11 -19.35
N SER A 37 -19.32 -9.41 -19.03
CA SER A 37 -19.18 -10.48 -20.01
C SER A 37 -20.34 -10.54 -21.02
N ARG A 38 -21.59 -10.41 -20.55
CA ARG A 38 -22.80 -10.35 -21.40
C ARG A 38 -22.77 -9.17 -22.38
N LEU A 39 -22.39 -7.99 -21.90
CA LEU A 39 -22.30 -6.79 -22.75
C LEU A 39 -21.29 -6.97 -23.89
N ARG A 40 -20.16 -7.64 -23.61
CA ARG A 40 -19.14 -7.96 -24.62
C ARG A 40 -19.59 -9.05 -25.59
N GLY A 41 -20.36 -10.03 -25.13
CA GLY A 41 -20.87 -11.13 -25.95
C GLY A 41 -22.06 -10.77 -26.83
N ARG A 42 -22.75 -9.65 -26.57
CA ARG A 42 -24.01 -9.26 -27.24
C ARG A 42 -23.97 -9.25 -28.77
N GLN A 43 -22.82 -8.96 -29.38
CA GLN A 43 -22.68 -8.96 -30.86
C GLN A 43 -22.73 -10.38 -31.47
N HIS A 44 -22.45 -11.40 -30.67
CA HIS A 44 -22.42 -12.81 -31.06
C HIS A 44 -23.77 -13.51 -30.92
N GLY A 45 -24.77 -12.84 -30.35
CA GLY A 45 -26.16 -13.30 -30.25
C GLY A 45 -26.76 -13.11 -28.85
N PRO A 46 -28.05 -13.44 -28.66
CA PRO A 46 -28.69 -13.43 -27.35
C PRO A 46 -27.98 -14.38 -26.38
N ASN A 47 -27.87 -13.96 -25.11
CA ASN A 47 -27.30 -14.72 -24.00
C ASN A 47 -25.91 -15.34 -24.25
N VAL A 48 -25.10 -14.70 -25.08
CA VAL A 48 -23.68 -15.05 -25.26
C VAL A 48 -22.84 -14.25 -24.27
N CYS A 49 -21.93 -14.94 -23.60
CA CYS A 49 -20.97 -14.39 -22.67
C CYS A 49 -19.56 -14.46 -23.27
N ALA A 50 -18.80 -13.38 -23.11
CA ALA A 50 -17.41 -13.34 -23.51
C ALA A 50 -16.50 -13.74 -22.33
N VAL A 51 -15.63 -14.72 -22.54
CA VAL A 51 -14.74 -15.26 -21.50
C VAL A 51 -13.30 -15.21 -21.97
N GLN A 52 -12.37 -14.96 -21.04
CA GLN A 52 -10.95 -15.07 -21.32
C GLN A 52 -10.50 -16.51 -21.09
N LYS A 53 -10.02 -17.17 -22.16
CA LYS A 53 -9.40 -18.49 -22.11
C LYS A 53 -7.90 -18.33 -22.11
N LEU A 54 -7.23 -18.97 -21.16
CA LEU A 54 -5.77 -18.97 -21.08
C LEU A 54 -5.19 -19.85 -22.19
N ILE A 55 -4.23 -19.34 -22.96
CA ILE A 55 -3.63 -20.08 -24.09
C ILE A 55 -2.92 -21.33 -23.57
N GLY A 56 -3.14 -22.47 -24.24
CA GLY A 56 -2.54 -23.76 -23.86
C GLY A 56 -3.22 -24.47 -22.70
N THR A 57 -4.31 -23.93 -22.14
CA THR A 57 -5.08 -24.59 -21.07
C THR A 57 -6.58 -24.52 -21.35
N ASN A 58 -7.37 -25.27 -20.57
CA ASN A 58 -8.82 -25.16 -20.57
C ASN A 58 -9.37 -24.16 -19.53
N LYS A 59 -8.49 -23.46 -18.79
CA LYS A 59 -8.91 -22.48 -17.78
C LYS A 59 -9.55 -21.26 -18.45
N LYS A 60 -10.75 -20.93 -17.99
CA LYS A 60 -11.58 -19.80 -18.45
C LYS A 60 -11.94 -18.92 -17.27
N TYR A 61 -12.02 -17.62 -17.54
CA TYR A 61 -12.32 -16.59 -16.55
C TYR A 61 -13.31 -15.58 -17.10
N PHE A 62 -14.31 -15.27 -16.27
CA PHE A 62 -15.04 -14.02 -16.38
C PHE A 62 -14.17 -12.93 -15.75
N THR A 63 -13.83 -11.89 -16.49
CA THR A 63 -12.92 -10.83 -16.02
C THR A 63 -13.55 -9.45 -16.06
N ASN A 64 -13.15 -8.62 -15.09
CA ASN A 64 -13.59 -7.23 -14.99
C ASN A 64 -12.96 -6.37 -16.12
N CYS A 65 -13.40 -5.11 -16.23
CA CYS A 65 -12.89 -4.19 -17.26
C CYS A 65 -11.36 -4.04 -17.24
N LYS A 66 -10.74 -3.96 -16.06
CA LYS A 66 -9.29 -3.75 -15.92
C LYS A 66 -8.51 -4.93 -16.50
N GLN A 67 -8.87 -6.15 -16.12
CA GLN A 67 -8.23 -7.39 -16.58
C GLN A 67 -8.55 -7.71 -18.04
N TRP A 68 -9.75 -7.32 -18.52
CA TRP A 68 -10.16 -7.54 -19.90
C TRP A 68 -9.18 -6.92 -20.92
N TYR A 69 -8.72 -5.70 -20.65
CA TYR A 69 -7.78 -5.00 -21.54
C TYR A 69 -6.34 -5.51 -21.44
N GLN A 70 -5.93 -6.01 -20.27
CA GLN A 70 -4.58 -6.55 -20.07
C GLN A 70 -4.32 -7.83 -20.88
N ARG A 71 -5.38 -8.59 -21.22
CA ARG A 71 -5.32 -9.88 -21.94
C ARG A 71 -4.31 -10.87 -21.37
N LYS A 72 -3.97 -10.75 -20.10
CA LYS A 72 -3.06 -11.62 -19.38
C LYS A 72 -3.69 -12.05 -18.06
N ILE A 73 -3.47 -13.32 -17.72
CA ILE A 73 -3.82 -13.90 -16.42
C ILE A 73 -2.57 -14.62 -15.93
N CYS A 74 -2.06 -14.25 -14.76
CA CYS A 74 -0.80 -14.76 -14.21
C CYS A 74 0.37 -14.69 -15.21
N GLY A 75 0.50 -13.55 -15.90
CA GLY A 75 1.53 -13.32 -16.92
C GLY A 75 1.32 -14.04 -18.26
N LYS A 76 0.47 -15.07 -18.33
CA LYS A 76 0.16 -15.84 -19.54
C LYS A 76 -0.89 -15.12 -20.40
N SER A 77 -0.67 -15.13 -21.71
CA SER A 77 -1.60 -14.53 -22.68
C SER A 77 -2.94 -15.27 -22.74
N THR A 78 -4.01 -14.52 -22.97
CA THR A 78 -5.37 -15.05 -23.09
C THR A 78 -5.95 -14.76 -24.47
N VAL A 79 -6.87 -15.62 -24.90
CA VAL A 79 -7.73 -15.41 -26.07
C VAL A 79 -9.18 -15.21 -25.61
N ILE A 80 -9.93 -14.40 -26.35
CA ILE A 80 -11.35 -14.22 -26.07
C ILE A 80 -12.11 -15.39 -26.72
N SER A 81 -12.87 -16.10 -25.90
CA SER A 81 -13.81 -17.13 -26.34
C SER A 81 -15.23 -16.66 -26.04
N TYR A 82 -16.19 -17.16 -26.82
CA TYR A 82 -17.60 -16.87 -26.65
C TYR A 82 -18.36 -18.15 -26.37
N GLU A 83 -19.14 -18.16 -25.30
CA GLU A 83 -19.94 -19.30 -24.88
C GLU A 83 -21.30 -18.83 -24.36
N CYS A 84 -22.22 -19.77 -24.16
CA CYS A 84 -23.50 -19.42 -23.58
C CYS A 84 -23.30 -18.94 -22.16
N CYS A 85 -24.00 -17.87 -21.80
CA CYS A 85 -24.07 -17.43 -20.42
C CYS A 85 -24.68 -18.52 -19.54
N PRO A 86 -24.37 -18.55 -18.23
CA PRO A 86 -24.98 -19.49 -17.31
C PRO A 86 -26.51 -19.44 -17.41
N GLY A 87 -27.13 -20.64 -17.52
CA GLY A 87 -28.57 -20.82 -17.70
C GLY A 87 -29.09 -20.90 -19.15
N TYR A 88 -28.25 -20.79 -20.17
CA TYR A 88 -28.66 -20.77 -21.58
C TYR A 88 -27.89 -21.78 -22.44
N GLU A 89 -28.49 -22.19 -23.56
CA GLU A 89 -27.90 -23.11 -24.52
C GLU A 89 -28.08 -22.67 -25.98
N LYS A 90 -27.30 -23.28 -26.88
CA LYS A 90 -27.38 -23.04 -28.32
C LYS A 90 -28.51 -23.86 -28.92
N VAL A 91 -29.27 -23.25 -29.82
CA VAL A 91 -30.26 -23.94 -30.65
C VAL A 91 -29.66 -24.13 -32.06
N PRO A 92 -29.63 -25.36 -32.61
CA PRO A 92 -29.13 -25.59 -33.96
C PRO A 92 -29.84 -24.70 -35.00
N GLY A 93 -29.07 -23.97 -35.80
CA GLY A 93 -29.59 -23.05 -36.81
C GLY A 93 -29.87 -21.62 -36.33
N GLU A 94 -29.84 -21.36 -35.02
CA GLU A 94 -30.01 -20.01 -34.47
C GLU A 94 -28.67 -19.40 -34.01
N LYS A 95 -28.58 -18.06 -34.07
CA LYS A 95 -27.40 -17.33 -33.62
C LYS A 95 -27.44 -17.15 -32.10
N GLY A 96 -26.33 -17.39 -31.42
CA GLY A 96 -26.17 -17.19 -29.98
C GLY A 96 -26.73 -18.34 -29.15
N CYS A 97 -27.32 -18.00 -27.99
CA CYS A 97 -27.88 -18.94 -27.03
C CYS A 97 -29.32 -18.54 -26.66
N PRO A 98 -30.28 -18.67 -27.58
CA PRO A 98 -31.63 -18.15 -27.41
C PRO A 98 -32.48 -18.98 -26.43
N ALA A 99 -32.19 -20.28 -26.29
CA ALA A 99 -32.91 -21.16 -25.39
C ALA A 99 -32.39 -21.03 -23.95
N ALA A 100 -33.31 -20.85 -23.01
CA ALA A 100 -33.04 -21.14 -21.61
C ALA A 100 -32.98 -22.66 -21.44
N LEU A 101 -32.04 -23.15 -20.63
CA LEU A 101 -31.94 -24.58 -20.35
C LEU A 101 -33.27 -25.09 -19.75
N PRO A 102 -33.87 -26.16 -20.29
CA PRO A 102 -35.06 -26.74 -19.68
C PRO A 102 -34.72 -27.22 -18.27
N LEU A 103 -35.59 -26.92 -17.30
CA LEU A 103 -35.41 -27.36 -15.93
C LEU A 103 -35.60 -28.89 -15.89
N SER A 104 -34.52 -29.60 -15.63
CA SER A 104 -34.53 -31.01 -15.25
C SER A 104 -34.24 -31.14 -13.75
N ASN A 105 -34.35 -32.34 -13.19
CA ASN A 105 -33.97 -32.58 -11.80
C ASN A 105 -32.46 -32.38 -11.59
N LEU A 106 -32.03 -32.33 -10.33
CA LEU A 106 -30.65 -32.03 -9.96
C LEU A 106 -29.65 -33.03 -10.56
N TYR A 107 -30.02 -34.32 -10.63
CA TYR A 107 -29.19 -35.38 -11.21
C TYR A 107 -28.97 -35.18 -12.71
N GLU A 108 -30.03 -34.94 -13.49
CA GLU A 108 -29.94 -34.69 -14.92
C GLU A 108 -29.22 -33.37 -15.24
N THR A 109 -29.37 -32.37 -14.37
CA THR A 109 -28.67 -31.10 -14.50
C THR A 109 -27.15 -31.26 -14.38
N LEU A 110 -26.64 -32.28 -13.67
CA LEU A 110 -25.21 -32.61 -13.66
C LEU A 110 -24.68 -32.90 -15.08
N GLY A 111 -25.43 -33.69 -15.86
CA GLY A 111 -25.10 -34.00 -17.24
C GLY A 111 -25.11 -32.75 -18.12
N VAL A 112 -26.13 -31.89 -17.94
CA VAL A 112 -26.26 -30.60 -18.67
C VAL A 112 -25.06 -29.69 -18.44
N VAL A 113 -24.55 -29.60 -17.19
CA VAL A 113 -23.37 -28.76 -16.90
C VAL A 113 -22.05 -29.41 -17.31
N GLY A 114 -22.07 -30.69 -17.69
CA GLY A 114 -20.91 -31.47 -18.09
C GLY A 114 -20.17 -32.16 -16.94
N ALA A 115 -20.79 -32.28 -15.75
CA ALA A 115 -20.24 -32.99 -14.59
C ALA A 115 -20.55 -34.50 -14.65
N THR A 116 -20.23 -35.14 -15.78
CA THR A 116 -20.61 -36.53 -16.06
C THR A 116 -19.97 -37.53 -15.11
N THR A 117 -18.74 -37.28 -14.63
CA THR A 117 -18.10 -38.14 -13.63
C THR A 117 -18.81 -38.06 -12.27
N THR A 118 -19.24 -36.87 -11.86
CA THR A 118 -20.05 -36.67 -10.65
C THR A 118 -21.41 -37.37 -10.78
N GLN A 119 -22.03 -37.29 -11.96
CA GLN A 119 -23.29 -37.99 -12.27
C GLN A 119 -23.11 -39.52 -12.21
N LEU A 120 -22.03 -40.05 -12.79
CA LEU A 120 -21.68 -41.47 -12.74
C LEU A 120 -21.47 -41.96 -11.30
N TYR A 121 -20.71 -41.21 -10.49
CA TYR A 121 -20.46 -41.58 -9.10
C TYR A 121 -21.72 -41.51 -8.24
N THR A 122 -22.59 -40.54 -8.49
CA THR A 122 -23.92 -40.47 -7.85
C THR A 122 -24.72 -41.75 -8.12
N ASP A 123 -24.74 -42.23 -9.36
CA ASP A 123 -25.44 -43.45 -9.75
C ASP A 123 -24.86 -44.69 -9.06
N ARG A 124 -23.52 -44.77 -8.95
CA ARG A 124 -22.82 -45.86 -8.26
C ARG A 124 -23.11 -45.96 -6.76
N THR A 125 -23.55 -44.89 -6.11
CA THR A 125 -23.91 -44.94 -4.68
C THR A 125 -25.25 -45.64 -4.43
N GLU A 126 -26.08 -45.83 -5.47
CA GLU A 126 -27.46 -46.35 -5.45
C GLU A 126 -28.47 -45.59 -4.56
N LYS A 127 -28.00 -44.75 -3.62
CA LYS A 127 -28.81 -44.02 -2.64
C LYS A 127 -29.01 -42.55 -2.99
N LEU A 128 -28.00 -41.91 -3.58
CA LEU A 128 -28.04 -40.46 -3.79
C LEU A 128 -28.87 -40.06 -5.01
N ARG A 129 -28.90 -40.89 -6.05
CA ARG A 129 -29.68 -40.61 -7.26
C ARG A 129 -31.18 -40.44 -6.98
N PRO A 130 -31.88 -41.35 -6.26
CA PRO A 130 -33.29 -41.15 -5.92
C PRO A 130 -33.55 -39.85 -5.13
N GLU A 131 -32.62 -39.43 -4.27
CA GLU A 131 -32.72 -38.17 -3.53
C GLU A 131 -32.59 -36.94 -4.45
N MET A 132 -31.65 -36.98 -5.41
CA MET A 132 -31.44 -35.92 -6.40
C MET A 132 -32.54 -35.84 -7.47
N GLU A 133 -33.27 -36.93 -7.74
CA GLU A 133 -34.43 -36.95 -8.64
C GLU A 133 -35.74 -36.65 -7.90
N GLY A 134 -35.78 -36.89 -6.59
CA GLY A 134 -36.95 -36.76 -5.73
C GLY A 134 -37.29 -35.33 -5.29
N PRO A 135 -38.33 -35.18 -4.44
CA PRO A 135 -38.74 -33.87 -3.92
C PRO A 135 -37.70 -33.30 -2.96
N GLY A 136 -37.48 -31.99 -3.04
CA GLY A 136 -36.56 -31.29 -2.17
C GLY A 136 -36.09 -29.98 -2.78
N SER A 137 -35.18 -29.30 -2.09
CA SER A 137 -34.52 -28.11 -2.59
C SER A 137 -33.04 -28.22 -2.25
N PHE A 138 -32.19 -28.48 -3.22
CA PHE A 138 -30.78 -28.77 -2.96
C PHE A 138 -29.85 -27.78 -3.66
N THR A 139 -28.61 -27.72 -3.18
CA THR A 139 -27.48 -27.18 -3.92
C THR A 139 -26.41 -28.24 -4.00
N ILE A 140 -25.82 -28.45 -5.18
CA ILE A 140 -24.63 -29.28 -5.31
C ILE A 140 -23.49 -28.49 -5.94
N PHE A 141 -22.34 -28.48 -5.27
CA PHE A 141 -21.08 -28.00 -5.81
C PHE A 141 -20.42 -29.16 -6.55
N ALA A 142 -20.86 -29.45 -7.76
CA ALA A 142 -20.42 -30.60 -8.53
C ALA A 142 -18.97 -30.42 -9.03
N PRO A 143 -18.02 -31.32 -8.67
CA PRO A 143 -16.70 -31.29 -9.26
C PRO A 143 -16.75 -31.57 -10.77
N SER A 144 -15.89 -30.88 -11.51
CA SER A 144 -15.68 -31.14 -12.94
C SER A 144 -15.05 -32.52 -13.19
N ASN A 145 -15.13 -32.99 -14.43
CA ASN A 145 -14.48 -34.24 -14.82
C ASN A 145 -12.96 -34.16 -14.62
N GLU A 146 -12.37 -33.00 -14.92
CA GLU A 146 -10.96 -32.71 -14.72
C GLU A 146 -10.59 -32.75 -13.23
N ALA A 147 -11.46 -32.25 -12.35
CA ALA A 147 -11.26 -32.28 -10.90
C ALA A 147 -11.10 -33.72 -10.39
N TRP A 148 -11.99 -34.63 -10.80
CA TRP A 148 -11.90 -36.06 -10.45
C TRP A 148 -10.64 -36.72 -11.02
N SER A 149 -10.27 -36.40 -12.26
CA SER A 149 -9.06 -36.96 -12.90
C SER A 149 -7.75 -36.45 -12.29
N SER A 150 -7.80 -35.34 -11.53
CA SER A 150 -6.64 -34.72 -10.90
C SER A 150 -6.43 -35.20 -9.46
N LEU A 151 -7.32 -36.04 -8.92
CA LEU A 151 -7.12 -36.65 -7.61
C LEU A 151 -5.95 -37.65 -7.64
N PRO A 152 -5.15 -37.76 -6.56
CA PRO A 152 -4.20 -38.84 -6.39
C PRO A 152 -4.88 -40.21 -6.52
N ALA A 153 -4.19 -41.18 -7.10
CA ALA A 153 -4.75 -42.51 -7.38
C ALA A 153 -5.22 -43.21 -6.10
N GLU A 154 -4.49 -43.03 -5.00
CA GLU A 154 -4.78 -43.60 -3.68
C GLU A 154 -6.06 -43.01 -3.08
N VAL A 155 -6.27 -41.70 -3.26
CA VAL A 155 -7.48 -41.00 -2.80
C VAL A 155 -8.68 -41.41 -3.65
N LEU A 156 -8.50 -41.54 -4.97
CA LEU A 156 -9.57 -41.97 -5.83
C LEU A 156 -9.98 -43.42 -5.55
N ASP A 157 -9.01 -44.32 -5.33
CA ASP A 157 -9.24 -45.73 -5.03
C ASP A 157 -10.01 -45.91 -3.71
N SER A 158 -9.65 -45.16 -2.66
CA SER A 158 -10.35 -45.22 -1.37
C SER A 158 -11.83 -44.80 -1.48
N LEU A 159 -12.13 -43.82 -2.32
CA LEU A 159 -13.50 -43.38 -2.59
C LEU A 159 -14.28 -44.43 -3.39
N VAL A 160 -13.71 -44.95 -4.49
CA VAL A 160 -14.45 -45.84 -5.41
C VAL A 160 -14.52 -47.29 -4.94
N SER A 161 -13.65 -47.72 -4.03
CA SER A 161 -13.69 -49.07 -3.43
C SER A 161 -14.83 -49.20 -2.40
N ASN A 162 -15.24 -48.10 -1.76
CA ASN A 162 -16.31 -48.08 -0.78
C ASN A 162 -17.42 -47.08 -1.15
N VAL A 163 -18.14 -47.39 -2.24
CA VAL A 163 -19.16 -46.50 -2.82
C VAL A 163 -20.33 -46.17 -1.88
N ASN A 164 -20.64 -47.08 -0.95
CA ASN A 164 -21.79 -46.95 -0.06
C ASN A 164 -21.54 -46.04 1.15
N ILE A 165 -20.28 -45.77 1.46
CA ILE A 165 -19.86 -44.98 2.63
C ILE A 165 -19.01 -43.81 2.16
N GLU A 166 -17.79 -44.06 1.68
CA GLU A 166 -16.82 -43.00 1.38
C GLU A 166 -17.29 -42.11 0.22
N LEU A 167 -17.66 -42.71 -0.92
CA LEU A 167 -18.14 -41.93 -2.07
C LEU A 167 -19.44 -41.19 -1.77
N LEU A 168 -20.37 -41.85 -1.07
CA LEU A 168 -21.64 -41.24 -0.67
C LEU A 168 -21.42 -40.05 0.27
N ASN A 169 -20.54 -40.20 1.27
CA ASN A 169 -20.21 -39.15 2.23
C ASN A 169 -19.50 -37.98 1.53
N ALA A 170 -18.55 -38.27 0.64
CA ALA A 170 -17.87 -37.27 -0.17
C ALA A 170 -18.87 -36.48 -1.01
N LEU A 171 -19.78 -37.14 -1.74
CA LEU A 171 -20.80 -36.45 -2.53
C LEU A 171 -21.78 -35.64 -1.67
N ARG A 172 -22.21 -36.16 -0.52
CA ARG A 172 -23.05 -35.40 0.44
C ARG A 172 -22.35 -34.16 0.99
N TYR A 173 -21.03 -34.21 1.17
CA TYR A 173 -20.27 -33.05 1.59
C TYR A 173 -20.26 -31.93 0.55
N HIS A 174 -20.42 -32.26 -0.74
CA HIS A 174 -20.59 -31.29 -1.82
C HIS A 174 -22.03 -30.74 -1.93
N MET A 175 -22.96 -31.23 -1.10
CA MET A 175 -24.38 -30.87 -1.16
C MET A 175 -24.82 -30.05 0.05
N VAL A 176 -25.82 -29.19 -0.18
CA VAL A 176 -26.53 -28.40 0.83
C VAL A 176 -28.02 -28.65 0.66
N ASP A 177 -28.76 -28.75 1.77
CA ASP A 177 -30.19 -29.09 1.84
C ASP A 177 -31.14 -27.91 1.57
N ARG A 178 -30.61 -26.84 0.96
CA ARG A 178 -31.37 -25.70 0.46
C ARG A 178 -30.75 -25.20 -0.83
N ARG A 179 -31.51 -24.42 -1.59
CA ARG A 179 -31.01 -23.73 -2.78
C ARG A 179 -30.19 -22.50 -2.36
N VAL A 180 -28.98 -22.39 -2.90
CA VAL A 180 -28.03 -21.30 -2.63
C VAL A 180 -27.49 -20.79 -3.95
N LEU A 181 -27.79 -19.55 -4.30
CA LEU A 181 -27.37 -18.91 -5.54
C LEU A 181 -26.12 -18.03 -5.32
N THR A 182 -25.47 -17.57 -6.40
CA THR A 182 -24.24 -16.75 -6.31
C THR A 182 -24.41 -15.39 -5.61
N ASP A 183 -25.62 -14.87 -5.46
CA ASP A 183 -25.94 -13.67 -4.68
C ASP A 183 -25.92 -13.94 -3.16
N GLU A 184 -26.16 -15.19 -2.75
CA GLU A 184 -26.05 -15.64 -1.37
C GLU A 184 -24.63 -16.06 -0.98
N LEU A 185 -23.78 -16.44 -1.94
CA LEU A 185 -22.38 -16.87 -1.74
C LEU A 185 -21.46 -15.69 -1.36
N LYS A 186 -21.60 -15.17 -0.14
CA LYS A 186 -20.84 -14.05 0.40
C LYS A 186 -19.42 -14.44 0.79
N HIS A 187 -18.52 -13.46 0.81
CA HIS A 187 -17.16 -13.68 1.29
C HIS A 187 -17.14 -14.10 2.76
N GLY A 188 -16.44 -15.18 3.05
CA GLY A 188 -16.18 -15.64 4.41
C GLY A 188 -17.35 -16.32 5.09
N MET A 189 -18.40 -16.72 4.37
CA MET A 189 -19.49 -17.49 4.96
C MET A 189 -19.16 -18.99 4.99
N ALA A 190 -19.78 -19.71 5.92
CA ALA A 190 -19.81 -21.16 5.93
C ALA A 190 -21.21 -21.66 5.57
N LEU A 191 -21.29 -22.66 4.70
CA LEU A 191 -22.52 -23.40 4.41
C LEU A 191 -22.50 -24.75 5.13
N THR A 192 -23.61 -25.14 5.73
CA THR A 192 -23.77 -26.47 6.32
C THR A 192 -24.00 -27.50 5.22
N SER A 193 -23.10 -28.47 5.09
CA SER A 193 -23.25 -29.56 4.12
C SER A 193 -24.25 -30.62 4.61
N MET A 194 -24.70 -31.46 3.68
CA MET A 194 -25.53 -32.64 3.97
C MET A 194 -24.73 -33.82 4.56
N TYR A 195 -23.43 -33.64 4.82
CA TYR A 195 -22.58 -34.64 5.48
C TYR A 195 -22.22 -34.17 6.90
N GLN A 196 -22.86 -34.79 7.90
CA GLN A 196 -22.62 -34.54 9.33
C GLN A 196 -22.68 -33.05 9.73
N ASN A 197 -23.42 -32.22 8.98
CA ASN A 197 -23.46 -30.76 9.15
C ASN A 197 -22.08 -30.09 9.08
N SER A 198 -21.12 -30.70 8.38
CA SER A 198 -19.76 -30.17 8.21
C SER A 198 -19.80 -28.88 7.39
N ASN A 199 -18.97 -27.90 7.74
CA ASN A 199 -18.96 -26.60 7.08
C ASN A 199 -18.20 -26.62 5.75
N ILE A 200 -18.79 -25.99 4.74
CA ILE A 200 -18.18 -25.65 3.45
C ILE A 200 -17.86 -24.16 3.48
N GLN A 201 -16.58 -23.80 3.33
CA GLN A 201 -16.09 -22.43 3.32
C GLN A 201 -16.31 -21.78 1.95
N ILE A 202 -16.91 -20.60 1.95
CA ILE A 202 -17.19 -19.82 0.75
C ILE A 202 -16.43 -18.50 0.82
N HIS A 203 -15.69 -18.18 -0.24
CA HIS A 203 -15.04 -16.88 -0.41
C HIS A 203 -15.45 -16.23 -1.72
N HIS A 204 -15.79 -14.95 -1.66
CA HIS A 204 -16.13 -14.13 -2.82
C HIS A 204 -15.15 -12.97 -2.92
N TYR A 205 -14.40 -12.89 -4.01
CA TYR A 205 -13.34 -11.90 -4.17
C TYR A 205 -13.81 -10.70 -5.01
N PRO A 206 -13.20 -9.51 -4.82
CA PRO A 206 -13.57 -8.29 -5.57
C PRO A 206 -13.43 -8.41 -7.09
N ASN A 207 -12.59 -9.33 -7.58
CA ASN A 207 -12.43 -9.63 -9.00
C ASN A 207 -13.57 -10.49 -9.59
N GLY A 208 -14.56 -10.87 -8.78
CA GLY A 208 -15.73 -11.66 -9.18
C GLY A 208 -15.54 -13.16 -9.03
N ILE A 209 -14.34 -13.64 -8.70
CA ILE A 209 -14.08 -15.06 -8.46
C ILE A 209 -14.78 -15.50 -7.17
N VAL A 210 -15.43 -16.65 -7.22
CA VAL A 210 -16.03 -17.32 -6.06
C VAL A 210 -15.29 -18.64 -5.88
N THR A 211 -14.96 -18.98 -4.64
CA THR A 211 -14.35 -20.27 -4.29
C THR A 211 -15.12 -20.98 -3.20
N VAL A 212 -15.17 -22.30 -3.31
CA VAL A 212 -15.80 -23.25 -2.38
C VAL A 212 -14.68 -24.15 -1.86
N ASN A 213 -14.26 -24.02 -0.61
CA ASN A 213 -13.06 -24.70 -0.07
C ASN A 213 -11.83 -24.53 -0.98
N CYS A 214 -11.58 -23.30 -1.44
CA CYS A 214 -10.54 -22.97 -2.42
C CYS A 214 -10.61 -23.71 -3.78
N ALA A 215 -11.73 -24.37 -4.10
CA ALA A 215 -12.11 -24.78 -5.44
C ALA A 215 -12.84 -23.63 -6.13
N ARG A 216 -12.39 -23.21 -7.31
CA ARG A 216 -13.01 -22.11 -8.06
C ARG A 216 -14.34 -22.54 -8.67
N LEU A 217 -15.32 -21.65 -8.57
CA LEU A 217 -16.61 -21.78 -9.23
C LEU A 217 -16.44 -21.54 -10.74
N LEU A 218 -16.60 -22.60 -11.55
CA LEU A 218 -16.43 -22.57 -13.00
C LEU A 218 -17.71 -22.12 -13.70
N LYS A 219 -18.83 -22.77 -13.37
CA LYS A 219 -20.17 -22.46 -13.87
C LYS A 219 -21.11 -22.37 -12.67
N ALA A 220 -22.00 -21.40 -12.67
CA ALA A 220 -22.82 -21.12 -11.51
C ALA A 220 -24.30 -20.93 -11.89
N ASP A 221 -25.17 -21.05 -10.90
CA ASP A 221 -26.61 -20.81 -11.01
C ASP A 221 -27.29 -21.65 -12.10
N HIS A 222 -26.90 -22.92 -12.26
CA HIS A 222 -27.62 -23.84 -13.13
C HIS A 222 -28.84 -24.39 -12.40
N HIS A 223 -30.00 -23.79 -12.69
CA HIS A 223 -31.26 -24.14 -12.05
C HIS A 223 -31.71 -25.55 -12.41
N ALA A 224 -32.18 -26.29 -11.41
CA ALA A 224 -32.87 -27.57 -11.53
C ALA A 224 -34.30 -27.44 -10.98
N THR A 225 -35.17 -28.41 -11.27
CA THR A 225 -36.56 -28.44 -10.77
C THR A 225 -36.62 -28.52 -9.24
N ASN A 226 -35.64 -29.16 -8.62
CA ASN A 226 -35.52 -29.37 -7.17
C ASN A 226 -34.21 -28.80 -6.59
N GLY A 227 -33.57 -27.82 -7.25
CA GLY A 227 -32.34 -27.23 -6.70
C GLY A 227 -31.52 -26.36 -7.66
N VAL A 228 -30.21 -26.31 -7.39
CA VAL A 228 -29.22 -25.62 -8.23
C VAL A 228 -27.90 -26.39 -8.27
N VAL A 229 -27.27 -26.43 -9.44
CA VAL A 229 -25.94 -27.01 -9.65
C VAL A 229 -24.92 -25.88 -9.86
N HIS A 230 -23.81 -25.97 -9.15
CA HIS A 230 -22.62 -25.17 -9.41
C HIS A 230 -21.45 -26.09 -9.75
N LEU A 231 -20.75 -25.83 -10.86
CA LEU A 231 -19.58 -26.60 -11.26
C LEU A 231 -18.32 -26.02 -10.61
N ILE A 232 -17.54 -26.84 -9.92
CA ILE A 232 -16.28 -26.45 -9.27
C ILE A 232 -15.07 -27.19 -9.86
N ASP A 233 -13.87 -26.63 -9.71
CA ASP A 233 -12.64 -27.13 -10.36
C ASP A 233 -11.80 -28.12 -9.53
N LYS A 234 -12.19 -28.42 -8.29
CA LYS A 234 -11.58 -29.44 -7.43
C LYS A 234 -12.66 -30.27 -6.73
N VAL A 235 -12.30 -31.49 -6.32
CA VAL A 235 -13.10 -32.26 -5.37
C VAL A 235 -12.76 -31.74 -3.98
N ILE A 236 -13.76 -31.30 -3.20
CA ILE A 236 -13.56 -30.69 -1.88
C ILE A 236 -13.66 -31.74 -0.77
N SER A 237 -12.90 -31.52 0.31
CA SER A 237 -12.87 -32.38 1.49
C SER A 237 -13.25 -31.60 2.75
N THR A 238 -13.67 -32.33 3.79
CA THR A 238 -13.99 -31.76 5.10
C THR A 238 -12.78 -31.08 5.72
N VAL A 239 -13.00 -29.91 6.32
CA VAL A 239 -11.96 -29.15 7.02
C VAL A 239 -12.18 -29.34 8.52
N THR A 240 -11.26 -30.05 9.18
CA THR A 240 -11.38 -30.41 10.61
C THR A 240 -10.43 -29.64 11.51
N ASN A 241 -9.25 -29.29 10.99
CA ASN A 241 -8.17 -28.71 11.78
C ASN A 241 -8.10 -27.19 11.60
N ASN A 242 -7.79 -26.45 12.67
CA ASN A 242 -7.42 -25.03 12.58
C ASN A 242 -5.95 -24.86 12.16
N ILE A 243 -5.52 -23.61 11.94
CA ILE A 243 -4.14 -23.33 11.50
C ILE A 243 -3.11 -23.87 12.49
N GLN A 244 -3.31 -23.65 13.80
CA GLN A 244 -2.40 -24.12 14.83
C GLN A 244 -2.23 -25.65 14.81
N GLN A 245 -3.33 -26.40 14.70
CA GLN A 245 -3.31 -27.86 14.65
C GLN A 245 -2.56 -28.37 13.42
N ILE A 246 -2.68 -27.71 12.27
CA ILE A 246 -1.92 -28.09 11.07
C ILE A 246 -0.41 -27.86 11.29
N ILE A 247 -0.03 -26.74 11.90
CA ILE A 247 1.38 -26.48 12.29
C ILE A 247 1.91 -27.56 13.25
N GLU A 248 1.06 -28.09 14.12
CA GLU A 248 1.44 -29.13 15.08
C GLU A 248 1.61 -30.51 14.46
N ILE A 249 0.83 -30.83 13.42
CA ILE A 249 0.80 -32.14 12.74
C ILE A 249 1.93 -32.25 11.69
N GLU A 250 2.21 -31.18 10.95
CA GLU A 250 3.12 -31.22 9.81
C GLU A 250 4.60 -31.09 10.24
N ASP A 251 5.41 -32.12 9.98
CA ASP A 251 6.83 -32.17 10.36
C ASP A 251 7.67 -31.06 9.68
N THR A 252 7.24 -30.56 8.52
CA THR A 252 7.93 -29.46 7.82
C THR A 252 7.86 -28.12 8.57
N PHE A 253 7.01 -28.03 9.61
CA PHE A 253 6.81 -26.82 10.41
C PHE A 253 7.37 -26.90 11.83
N GLU A 254 8.27 -27.84 12.13
CA GLU A 254 8.90 -27.95 13.47
C GLU A 254 9.49 -26.62 13.98
N THR A 255 10.23 -25.90 13.14
CA THR A 255 10.85 -24.62 13.51
C THR A 255 9.80 -23.52 13.68
N LEU A 256 8.81 -23.46 12.77
CA LEU A 256 7.68 -22.53 12.86
C LEU A 256 6.86 -22.76 14.14
N ARG A 257 6.58 -24.02 14.49
CA ARG A 257 5.88 -24.43 15.70
C ARG A 257 6.58 -23.93 16.95
N ALA A 258 7.90 -24.10 17.03
CA ALA A 258 8.71 -23.61 18.14
C ALA A 258 8.68 -22.06 18.23
N ALA A 259 8.79 -21.38 17.08
CA ALA A 259 8.72 -19.91 17.00
C ALA A 259 7.36 -19.37 17.44
N VAL A 260 6.26 -19.97 16.99
CA VAL A 260 4.88 -19.61 17.37
C VAL A 260 4.68 -19.76 18.88
N ALA A 261 5.15 -20.88 19.46
CA ALA A 261 5.08 -21.13 20.89
C ALA A 261 5.90 -20.10 21.70
N ALA A 262 7.12 -19.79 21.27
CA ALA A 262 7.97 -18.80 21.93
C ALA A 262 7.40 -17.37 21.84
N SER A 263 6.75 -17.02 20.73
CA SER A 263 6.09 -15.73 20.58
C SER A 263 4.78 -15.64 21.36
N GLY A 264 4.10 -16.76 21.62
CA GLY A 264 2.77 -16.77 22.23
C GLY A 264 1.67 -16.40 21.22
N LEU A 265 1.79 -16.87 19.98
CA LEU A 265 0.80 -16.67 18.90
C LEU A 265 -0.23 -17.80 18.79
N ASN A 266 -0.10 -18.86 19.58
CA ASN A 266 -0.97 -20.05 19.54
C ASN A 266 -2.45 -19.67 19.59
N THR A 267 -2.84 -18.80 20.53
CA THR A 267 -4.24 -18.39 20.72
C THR A 267 -4.82 -17.67 19.51
N LEU A 268 -4.00 -16.91 18.77
CA LEU A 268 -4.42 -16.25 17.53
C LEU A 268 -4.67 -17.28 16.42
N LEU A 269 -3.81 -18.29 16.31
CA LEU A 269 -3.86 -19.32 15.27
C LEU A 269 -4.84 -20.46 15.61
N GLU A 270 -5.26 -20.58 16.86
CA GLU A 270 -6.34 -21.47 17.32
C GLU A 270 -7.72 -20.84 17.21
N GLY A 271 -7.81 -19.52 17.46
CA GLY A 271 -9.06 -18.80 17.57
C GLY A 271 -9.83 -18.67 16.25
N ASP A 272 -11.11 -18.35 16.37
CA ASP A 272 -11.97 -18.07 15.22
C ASP A 272 -11.45 -16.87 14.43
N GLY A 273 -11.48 -16.98 13.11
CA GLY A 273 -10.99 -15.93 12.23
C GLY A 273 -10.93 -16.35 10.77
N GLN A 274 -10.42 -15.45 9.93
CA GLN A 274 -10.11 -15.74 8.52
C GLN A 274 -8.74 -15.20 8.18
N TYR A 275 -7.74 -16.06 8.33
CA TYR A 275 -6.35 -15.70 8.06
C TYR A 275 -5.85 -16.38 6.79
N THR A 276 -4.80 -15.80 6.22
CA THR A 276 -3.89 -16.56 5.35
C THR A 276 -2.55 -16.64 6.03
N LEU A 277 -2.07 -17.84 6.31
CA LEU A 277 -0.71 -18.06 6.79
C LEU A 277 0.19 -18.44 5.62
N LEU A 278 1.21 -17.62 5.36
CA LEU A 278 2.33 -17.99 4.51
C LEU A 278 3.32 -18.76 5.39
N ALA A 279 3.13 -20.06 5.55
CA ALA A 279 3.86 -20.87 6.52
C ALA A 279 5.28 -21.20 6.03
N PRO A 280 6.34 -20.66 6.65
CA PRO A 280 7.71 -20.99 6.27
C PRO A 280 8.04 -22.43 6.68
N THR A 281 8.60 -23.20 5.74
CA THR A 281 9.10 -24.55 6.02
C THR A 281 10.41 -24.50 6.80
N ASN A 282 10.84 -25.64 7.37
CA ASN A 282 12.16 -25.75 8.02
C ASN A 282 13.29 -25.29 7.09
N GLU A 283 13.24 -25.63 5.80
CA GLU A 283 14.23 -25.22 4.80
C GLU A 283 14.26 -23.69 4.59
N ALA A 284 13.13 -22.99 4.80
CA ALA A 284 13.08 -21.53 4.75
C ALA A 284 13.87 -20.90 5.90
N PHE A 285 13.83 -21.50 7.10
CA PHE A 285 14.63 -21.05 8.25
C PHE A 285 16.11 -21.38 8.07
N GLU A 286 16.45 -22.56 7.53
CA GLU A 286 17.84 -22.97 7.28
C GLU A 286 18.60 -22.07 6.29
N LYS A 287 17.88 -21.41 5.39
CA LYS A 287 18.47 -20.42 4.45
C LYS A 287 18.95 -19.14 5.15
N ILE A 288 18.54 -18.90 6.39
CA ILE A 288 18.90 -17.68 7.13
C ILE A 288 20.20 -17.91 7.90
N PRO A 289 21.16 -16.96 7.84
CA PRO A 289 22.38 -17.05 8.65
C PRO A 289 22.05 -17.26 10.13
N ALA A 290 22.75 -18.22 10.76
CA ALA A 290 22.46 -18.62 12.14
C ALA A 290 22.53 -17.45 13.14
N GLU A 291 23.42 -16.49 12.93
CA GLU A 291 23.53 -15.28 13.76
C GLU A 291 22.25 -14.44 13.70
N THR A 292 21.76 -14.15 12.49
CA THR A 292 20.51 -13.40 12.26
C THR A 292 19.31 -14.16 12.83
N LEU A 293 19.21 -15.47 12.56
CA LEU A 293 18.08 -16.27 13.01
C LEU A 293 18.03 -16.35 14.55
N ASN A 294 19.14 -16.66 15.21
CA ASN A 294 19.20 -16.73 16.68
C ASN A 294 18.88 -15.38 17.33
N ARG A 295 19.32 -14.27 16.72
CA ARG A 295 18.98 -12.92 17.20
C ARG A 295 17.48 -12.67 17.13
N ILE A 296 16.83 -12.97 16.00
CA ILE A 296 15.40 -12.76 15.83
C ILE A 296 14.59 -13.68 16.77
N LEU A 297 14.95 -14.96 16.87
CA LEU A 297 14.26 -15.91 17.76
C LEU A 297 14.45 -15.57 19.25
N GLY A 298 15.57 -14.92 19.61
CA GLY A 298 15.88 -14.50 20.98
C GLY A 298 15.23 -13.17 21.39
N ASP A 299 14.73 -12.38 20.45
CA ASP A 299 14.06 -11.10 20.69
C ASP A 299 12.54 -11.24 20.51
N PRO A 300 11.73 -11.13 21.58
CA PRO A 300 10.28 -11.27 21.50
C PRO A 300 9.60 -10.29 20.53
N GLU A 301 10.12 -9.07 20.39
CA GLU A 301 9.55 -8.06 19.48
C GLU A 301 9.83 -8.45 18.02
N ALA A 302 11.10 -8.72 17.69
CA ALA A 302 11.49 -9.15 16.34
C ALA A 302 10.85 -10.48 15.93
N LEU A 303 10.73 -11.44 16.86
CA LEU A 303 10.06 -12.71 16.62
C LEU A 303 8.57 -12.52 16.33
N ARG A 304 7.89 -11.65 17.11
CA ARG A 304 6.47 -11.36 16.90
C ARG A 304 6.24 -10.69 15.56
N ASP A 305 7.07 -9.72 15.19
CA ASP A 305 7.00 -9.03 13.91
C ASP A 305 7.28 -9.97 12.75
N LEU A 306 8.29 -10.83 12.87
CA LEU A 306 8.60 -11.88 11.89
C LEU A 306 7.37 -12.73 11.61
N LEU A 307 6.74 -13.28 12.65
CA LEU A 307 5.58 -14.16 12.49
C LEU A 307 4.34 -13.41 11.97
N ASN A 308 4.10 -12.19 12.46
CA ASN A 308 3.01 -11.34 11.97
C ASN A 308 3.19 -10.98 10.48
N ASN A 309 4.42 -10.90 9.99
CA ASN A 309 4.70 -10.65 8.57
C ASN A 309 4.35 -11.84 7.65
N HIS A 310 4.06 -13.00 8.23
CA HIS A 310 3.60 -14.19 7.51
C HIS A 310 2.08 -14.38 7.56
N ILE A 311 1.35 -13.51 8.27
CA ILE A 311 -0.10 -13.65 8.46
C ILE A 311 -0.83 -12.50 7.76
N LEU A 312 -1.81 -12.84 6.91
CA LEU A 312 -2.71 -11.89 6.26
C LEU A 312 -4.09 -11.88 6.93
N LYS A 313 -4.75 -10.71 6.95
CA LYS A 313 -6.04 -10.45 7.62
C LYS A 313 -7.26 -11.12 6.98
N SER A 314 -7.12 -11.74 5.81
CA SER A 314 -8.21 -12.39 5.08
C SER A 314 -7.73 -13.70 4.47
N ALA A 315 -8.60 -14.71 4.47
CA ALA A 315 -8.36 -15.98 3.79
C ALA A 315 -8.32 -15.78 2.26
N MET A 316 -7.19 -16.16 1.65
CA MET A 316 -6.91 -15.97 0.24
C MET A 316 -6.54 -17.30 -0.41
N CYS A 317 -7.46 -17.83 -1.20
CA CYS A 317 -7.20 -19.00 -2.05
C CYS A 317 -6.34 -18.63 -3.26
N ALA A 318 -5.52 -19.56 -3.74
CA ALA A 318 -4.63 -19.35 -4.87
C ALA A 318 -5.38 -18.96 -6.16
N GLU A 319 -6.51 -19.60 -6.43
CA GLU A 319 -7.36 -19.33 -7.61
C GLU A 319 -7.99 -17.92 -7.58
N ALA A 320 -7.93 -17.21 -6.45
CA ALA A 320 -8.36 -15.81 -6.38
C ALA A 320 -7.34 -14.85 -7.01
N ILE A 321 -6.06 -15.24 -7.09
CA ILE A 321 -4.96 -14.41 -7.57
C ILE A 321 -4.80 -14.62 -9.08
N VAL A 322 -5.13 -13.59 -9.86
CA VAL A 322 -5.03 -13.60 -11.33
C VAL A 322 -4.07 -12.53 -11.88
N ALA A 323 -3.63 -11.62 -11.02
CA ALA A 323 -2.70 -10.53 -11.27
C ALA A 323 -2.08 -10.07 -9.93
N GLY A 324 -1.05 -9.22 -9.98
CA GLY A 324 -0.44 -8.64 -8.78
C GLY A 324 -1.44 -7.87 -7.92
N LEU A 325 -1.43 -8.17 -6.62
CA LEU A 325 -2.28 -7.62 -5.58
C LEU A 325 -1.43 -7.26 -4.37
N SER A 326 -1.51 -6.00 -3.94
CA SER A 326 -0.87 -5.54 -2.71
C SER A 326 -1.73 -5.91 -1.49
N LEU A 327 -1.17 -6.69 -0.58
CA LEU A 327 -1.82 -7.11 0.68
C LEU A 327 -0.96 -6.70 1.87
N GLU A 328 -1.59 -6.21 2.92
CA GLU A 328 -0.93 -5.86 4.18
C GLU A 328 -0.92 -7.07 5.12
N THR A 329 0.24 -7.34 5.72
CA THR A 329 0.41 -8.38 6.74
C THR A 329 -0.07 -7.88 8.11
N LEU A 330 -0.09 -8.74 9.14
CA LEU A 330 -0.38 -8.29 10.50
C LEU A 330 0.72 -7.39 11.09
N GLU A 331 1.95 -7.49 10.57
CA GLU A 331 3.06 -6.62 10.97
C GLU A 331 2.89 -5.20 10.40
N GLY A 332 2.32 -5.08 9.19
CA GLY A 332 2.04 -3.82 8.51
C GLY A 332 2.79 -3.67 7.19
N THR A 333 3.79 -4.52 6.93
CA THR A 333 4.45 -4.62 5.63
C THR A 333 3.45 -4.96 4.53
N THR A 334 3.59 -4.29 3.37
CA THR A 334 2.81 -4.59 2.17
C THR A 334 3.55 -5.60 1.31
N LEU A 335 2.94 -6.76 1.07
CA LEU A 335 3.42 -7.78 0.15
C LEU A 335 2.71 -7.67 -1.20
N GLU A 336 3.45 -7.80 -2.29
CA GLU A 336 2.87 -7.97 -3.63
C GLU A 336 2.64 -9.47 -3.90
N VAL A 337 1.39 -9.91 -3.72
CA VAL A 337 0.97 -11.27 -4.03
C VAL A 337 0.54 -11.35 -5.50
N GLY A 338 1.20 -12.22 -6.24
CA GLY A 338 0.98 -12.39 -7.67
C GLY A 338 0.95 -13.86 -8.09
N CYS A 339 0.99 -14.08 -9.39
CA CYS A 339 1.08 -15.41 -9.96
C CYS A 339 1.82 -15.40 -11.30
N SER A 340 2.58 -16.46 -11.55
CA SER A 340 3.27 -16.74 -12.81
C SER A 340 2.85 -18.12 -13.31
N GLY A 341 1.92 -18.14 -14.27
CA GLY A 341 1.24 -19.37 -14.66
C GLY A 341 0.42 -19.95 -13.50
N ASP A 342 0.79 -21.14 -13.04
CA ASP A 342 0.10 -21.86 -11.95
C ASP A 342 0.81 -21.73 -10.59
N MET A 343 1.97 -21.05 -10.57
CA MET A 343 2.75 -20.74 -9.37
C MET A 343 2.29 -19.40 -8.79
N LEU A 344 2.03 -19.36 -7.48
CA LEU A 344 1.89 -18.09 -6.77
C LEU A 344 3.26 -17.45 -6.53
N THR A 345 3.28 -16.12 -6.45
CA THR A 345 4.51 -15.36 -6.23
C THR A 345 4.33 -14.35 -5.11
N ILE A 346 5.34 -14.17 -4.27
CA ILE A 346 5.40 -13.11 -3.26
C ILE A 346 6.53 -12.15 -3.66
N ASN A 347 6.22 -10.87 -3.81
CA ASN A 347 7.15 -9.83 -4.30
C ASN A 347 7.85 -10.24 -5.61
N GLY A 348 7.10 -10.90 -6.51
CA GLY A 348 7.59 -11.41 -7.80
C GLY A 348 8.39 -12.72 -7.72
N LYS A 349 8.70 -13.24 -6.53
CA LYS A 349 9.45 -14.50 -6.36
C LYS A 349 8.50 -15.71 -6.26
N PRO A 350 8.73 -16.81 -7.01
CA PRO A 350 7.91 -18.02 -6.95
C PRO A 350 8.35 -18.93 -5.79
N ILE A 351 8.08 -18.51 -4.55
CA ILE A 351 8.54 -19.17 -3.32
C ILE A 351 7.45 -20.00 -2.62
N ILE A 352 6.27 -20.16 -3.22
CA ILE A 352 5.18 -20.97 -2.66
C ILE A 352 5.28 -22.39 -3.20
N SER A 353 5.58 -23.36 -2.33
CA SER A 353 5.78 -24.77 -2.68
C SER A 353 4.48 -25.58 -2.60
N ASN A 354 3.61 -25.29 -1.64
CA ASN A 354 2.30 -25.91 -1.50
C ASN A 354 1.22 -24.84 -1.27
N LYS A 355 0.03 -25.03 -1.86
CA LYS A 355 -1.03 -24.01 -1.87
C LYS A 355 -2.36 -24.59 -1.46
N ASP A 356 -3.21 -23.72 -0.91
CA ASP A 356 -4.60 -24.02 -0.56
C ASP A 356 -4.75 -25.12 0.52
N VAL A 357 -3.87 -25.17 1.51
CA VAL A 357 -4.06 -26.06 2.68
C VAL A 357 -5.13 -25.42 3.58
N LEU A 358 -6.30 -26.07 3.63
CA LEU A 358 -7.48 -25.51 4.29
C LEU A 358 -7.44 -25.71 5.80
N ALA A 359 -7.79 -24.66 6.54
CA ALA A 359 -7.96 -24.68 7.99
C ALA A 359 -9.33 -24.10 8.36
N THR A 360 -9.90 -24.48 9.50
CA THR A 360 -11.22 -23.99 9.94
C THR A 360 -11.29 -22.47 10.08
N ASN A 361 -10.16 -21.84 10.41
CA ASN A 361 -9.99 -20.38 10.58
C ASN A 361 -9.11 -19.72 9.49
N GLY A 362 -8.88 -20.38 8.35
CA GLY A 362 -8.13 -19.76 7.25
C GLY A 362 -7.56 -20.70 6.19
N VAL A 363 -6.54 -20.20 5.48
CA VAL A 363 -5.82 -20.92 4.42
C VAL A 363 -4.32 -20.84 4.69
N ILE A 364 -3.60 -21.93 4.46
CA ILE A 364 -2.15 -22.01 4.58
C ILE A 364 -1.54 -22.21 3.20
N HIS A 365 -0.50 -21.42 2.89
CA HIS A 365 0.39 -21.64 1.75
C HIS A 365 1.81 -21.82 2.28
N PHE A 366 2.49 -22.88 1.84
CA PHE A 366 3.83 -23.21 2.31
C PHE A 366 4.82 -22.35 1.53
N ILE A 367 5.78 -21.74 2.22
CA ILE A 367 6.78 -20.89 1.58
C ILE A 367 8.20 -21.36 1.87
N ASP A 368 9.05 -21.24 0.86
CA ASP A 368 10.44 -21.71 0.88
C ASP A 368 11.45 -20.62 1.27
N GLU A 369 11.01 -19.37 1.48
CA GLU A 369 11.85 -18.25 1.94
C GLU A 369 11.18 -17.56 3.13
N LEU A 370 11.97 -17.15 4.12
CA LEU A 370 11.47 -16.43 5.29
C LEU A 370 11.24 -14.95 4.96
N LEU A 371 10.03 -14.45 5.21
CA LEU A 371 9.65 -13.05 5.00
C LEU A 371 10.06 -12.19 6.20
N ILE A 372 11.34 -11.84 6.30
CA ILE A 372 11.86 -11.01 7.41
C ILE A 372 11.45 -9.54 7.18
N PRO A 373 10.59 -8.94 8.05
CA PRO A 373 10.21 -7.54 7.94
C PRO A 373 11.39 -6.62 8.31
N ASP A 374 11.34 -5.36 7.88
CA ASP A 374 12.38 -4.39 8.18
C ASP A 374 12.50 -4.09 9.69
N SER A 375 11.42 -4.26 10.46
CA SER A 375 11.42 -4.11 11.91
C SER A 375 12.24 -5.18 12.66
N ALA A 376 12.47 -6.35 12.03
CA ALA A 376 13.27 -7.45 12.60
C ALA A 376 14.73 -7.47 12.09
N LYS A 377 15.08 -6.56 11.16
CA LYS A 377 16.42 -6.44 10.59
C LYS A 377 17.27 -5.47 11.40
N THR A 378 18.58 -5.72 11.42
CA THR A 378 19.56 -4.70 11.85
C THR A 378 19.71 -3.61 10.80
N LEU A 379 20.31 -2.48 11.19
CA LEU A 379 20.63 -1.40 10.24
C LEU A 379 21.54 -1.90 9.10
N PHE A 380 22.45 -2.82 9.40
CA PHE A 380 23.29 -3.43 8.38
C PHE A 380 22.48 -4.26 7.37
N GLU A 381 21.65 -5.19 7.84
CA GLU A 381 20.82 -6.04 6.97
C GLU A 381 19.81 -5.24 6.16
N LEU A 382 19.25 -4.17 6.73
CA LEU A 382 18.31 -3.29 6.04
C LEU A 382 18.97 -2.53 4.88
N ALA A 383 20.21 -2.09 5.08
CA ALA A 383 20.85 -1.13 4.19
C ALA A 383 21.90 -1.73 3.24
N ALA A 384 22.41 -2.94 3.50
CA ALA A 384 23.46 -3.58 2.71
C ALA A 384 23.07 -3.75 1.22
N ASP A 385 21.82 -4.16 0.95
CA ASP A 385 21.31 -4.41 -0.41
C ASP A 385 20.41 -3.27 -0.93
N SER A 386 20.62 -2.05 -0.43
CA SER A 386 19.78 -0.88 -0.75
C SER A 386 20.53 0.19 -1.54
N ASP A 387 19.82 1.25 -1.93
CA ASP A 387 20.37 2.43 -2.64
C ASP A 387 21.35 3.26 -1.79
N VAL A 388 21.67 2.84 -0.57
CA VAL A 388 22.67 3.46 0.32
C VAL A 388 23.85 2.54 0.66
N SER A 389 23.99 1.41 -0.03
CA SER A 389 25.02 0.39 0.21
C SER A 389 26.45 0.95 0.25
N THR A 390 26.78 1.94 -0.58
CA THR A 390 28.09 2.60 -0.58
C THR A 390 28.39 3.31 0.75
N ALA A 391 27.37 3.92 1.35
CA ALA A 391 27.52 4.55 2.67
C ALA A 391 27.78 3.49 3.76
N ILE A 392 27.05 2.37 3.72
CA ILE A 392 27.24 1.25 4.66
C ILE A 392 28.65 0.69 4.58
N ASP A 393 29.21 0.58 3.37
CA ASP A 393 30.59 0.19 3.18
C ASP A 393 31.59 1.17 3.77
N LEU A 394 31.32 2.48 3.74
CA LEU A 394 32.16 3.50 4.39
C LEU A 394 32.13 3.34 5.92
N PHE A 395 30.94 3.13 6.52
CA PHE A 395 30.84 2.85 7.95
C PHE A 395 31.62 1.58 8.34
N ARG A 396 31.52 0.53 7.51
CA ARG A 396 32.25 -0.72 7.71
C ARG A 396 33.76 -0.52 7.68
N GLN A 397 34.27 0.16 6.65
CA GLN A 397 35.71 0.44 6.51
C GLN A 397 36.23 1.37 7.61
N ALA A 398 35.40 2.27 8.14
CA ALA A 398 35.75 3.13 9.28
C ALA A 398 35.75 2.41 10.65
N GLY A 399 35.40 1.11 10.67
CA GLY A 399 35.32 0.29 11.88
C GLY A 399 34.11 0.66 12.75
N LEU A 400 33.00 1.07 12.15
CA LEU A 400 31.75 1.43 12.83
C LEU A 400 30.66 0.35 12.68
N SER A 401 31.00 -0.83 12.14
CA SER A 401 30.05 -1.92 11.86
C SER A 401 29.30 -2.41 13.10
N SER A 402 29.93 -2.39 14.28
CA SER A 402 29.32 -2.87 15.53
C SER A 402 28.03 -2.14 15.88
N HIS A 403 27.96 -0.85 15.56
CA HIS A 403 26.77 -0.04 15.76
C HIS A 403 25.66 -0.33 14.74
N LEU A 404 26.00 -0.93 13.59
CA LEU A 404 25.04 -1.27 12.54
C LEU A 404 24.49 -2.69 12.68
N SER A 405 25.27 -3.60 13.28
CA SER A 405 24.90 -5.01 13.47
C SER A 405 24.39 -5.32 14.89
N GLY A 406 24.55 -4.38 15.84
CA GLY A 406 24.11 -4.54 17.22
C GLY A 406 22.66 -4.14 17.48
N ASN A 407 22.24 -4.25 18.74
CA ASN A 407 20.88 -3.88 19.21
C ASN A 407 20.79 -2.41 19.67
N GLU A 408 21.70 -1.55 19.18
CA GLU A 408 21.73 -0.14 19.55
C GLU A 408 20.56 0.59 18.89
N ARG A 409 19.76 1.31 19.68
CA ARG A 409 18.68 2.16 19.16
C ARG A 409 19.27 3.40 18.53
N LEU A 410 19.43 3.37 17.21
CA LEU A 410 20.06 4.43 16.42
C LEU A 410 19.21 4.77 15.21
N THR A 411 19.39 6.00 14.73
CA THR A 411 18.90 6.44 13.42
C THR A 411 20.08 6.76 12.54
N LEU A 412 20.18 6.10 11.38
CA LEU A 412 21.28 6.28 10.45
C LEU A 412 20.92 7.28 9.35
N LEU A 413 21.72 8.33 9.21
CA LEU A 413 21.66 9.24 8.08
C LEU A 413 22.57 8.69 6.97
N ALA A 414 22.03 7.87 6.09
CA ALA A 414 22.80 7.24 5.01
C ALA A 414 22.58 7.99 3.67
N PRO A 415 23.60 8.63 3.08
CA PRO A 415 23.49 9.23 1.75
C PRO A 415 23.27 8.17 0.67
N MET A 416 22.51 8.53 -0.38
CA MET A 416 22.31 7.67 -1.55
C MET A 416 23.62 7.41 -2.30
N ASN A 417 23.72 6.24 -2.94
CA ASN A 417 24.85 5.83 -3.78
C ASN A 417 25.20 6.87 -4.85
N SER A 418 24.19 7.60 -5.36
CA SER A 418 24.39 8.66 -6.35
C SER A 418 25.27 9.82 -5.87
N VAL A 419 25.42 10.02 -4.57
CA VAL A 419 26.29 11.05 -3.98
C VAL A 419 27.77 10.72 -4.18
N PHE A 420 28.12 9.42 -4.28
CA PHE A 420 29.50 8.94 -4.38
C PHE A 420 29.94 8.62 -5.82
N LYS A 421 29.24 9.14 -6.84
CA LYS A 421 29.53 8.87 -8.26
C LYS A 421 30.95 9.29 -8.67
N ASP A 422 31.46 10.37 -8.09
CA ASP A 422 32.79 10.91 -8.39
C ASP A 422 33.90 10.29 -7.51
N GLY A 423 33.57 9.27 -6.72
CA GLY A 423 34.48 8.56 -5.83
C GLY A 423 34.05 8.62 -4.36
N THR A 424 34.68 7.76 -3.55
CA THR A 424 34.48 7.71 -2.10
C THR A 424 35.62 8.41 -1.37
N PRO A 425 35.35 9.09 -0.23
CA PRO A 425 36.39 9.73 0.54
C PRO A 425 37.34 8.69 1.17
N PRO A 426 38.65 8.99 1.30
CA PRO A 426 39.57 8.10 1.98
C PRO A 426 39.20 7.97 3.46
N ILE A 427 39.40 6.78 4.02
CA ILE A 427 39.13 6.51 5.43
C ILE A 427 40.27 7.06 6.28
N ASN A 428 40.00 8.17 6.96
CA ASN A 428 40.89 8.82 7.91
C ASN A 428 40.11 9.27 9.16
N ALA A 429 40.79 9.90 10.12
CA ALA A 429 40.16 10.36 11.37
C ALA A 429 39.03 11.37 11.14
N GLN A 430 39.13 12.23 10.13
CA GLN A 430 38.09 13.21 9.79
C GLN A 430 36.86 12.53 9.21
N THR A 431 37.04 11.62 8.25
CA THR A 431 35.96 10.82 7.66
C THR A 431 35.27 9.97 8.73
N LYS A 432 36.02 9.36 9.65
CA LYS A 432 35.45 8.60 10.77
C LYS A 432 34.59 9.48 11.69
N ASN A 433 35.07 10.66 12.07
CA ASN A 433 34.31 11.61 12.89
C ASN A 433 33.06 12.14 12.17
N LEU A 434 33.13 12.34 10.86
CA LEU A 434 31.97 12.68 10.06
C LEU A 434 30.94 11.56 10.08
N LEU A 435 31.35 10.31 9.84
CA LEU A 435 30.46 9.15 9.87
C LEU A 435 29.79 8.99 11.24
N LEU A 436 30.53 9.18 12.34
CA LEU A 436 29.95 9.21 13.69
C LEU A 436 28.87 10.29 13.87
N ASN A 437 28.92 11.39 13.11
CA ASN A 437 27.90 12.43 13.10
C ASN A 437 26.70 12.13 12.20
N HIS A 438 26.77 11.07 11.39
CA HIS A 438 25.63 10.53 10.65
C HIS A 438 24.88 9.46 11.44
N MET A 439 25.33 9.14 12.66
CA MET A 439 24.67 8.18 13.55
C MET A 439 24.01 8.94 14.69
N ILE A 440 22.68 8.96 14.69
CA ILE A 440 21.86 9.68 15.67
C ILE A 440 21.47 8.74 16.79
N LYS A 441 21.53 9.22 18.02
CA LYS A 441 21.03 8.52 19.19
C LYS A 441 19.51 8.37 19.09
N ASP A 442 19.01 7.25 19.59
CA ASP A 442 17.60 6.86 19.54
C ASP A 442 17.10 6.49 18.13
N GLN A 443 16.06 5.65 18.10
CA GLN A 443 15.35 5.28 16.88
C GLN A 443 14.22 6.28 16.63
N LEU A 444 14.30 7.02 15.53
CA LEU A 444 13.41 8.13 15.20
C LEU A 444 12.69 7.87 13.88
N ALA A 445 11.44 8.32 13.79
CA ALA A 445 10.70 8.31 12.54
C ALA A 445 10.61 9.73 11.95
N SER A 446 10.99 9.89 10.68
CA SER A 446 11.03 11.19 9.99
C SER A 446 9.69 11.94 10.03
N LYS A 447 8.56 11.21 9.98
CA LYS A 447 7.19 11.75 10.05
C LYS A 447 6.85 12.45 11.37
N TYR A 448 7.60 12.18 12.45
CA TYR A 448 7.37 12.78 13.77
C TYR A 448 8.43 13.84 14.13
N LEU A 449 9.36 14.12 13.21
CA LEU A 449 10.31 15.21 13.41
C LEU A 449 9.60 16.57 13.26
N TYR A 450 9.98 17.53 14.08
CA TYR A 450 9.40 18.88 14.08
C TYR A 450 10.45 19.97 13.82
N HIS A 451 10.01 21.10 13.27
CA HIS A 451 10.90 22.21 12.95
C HIS A 451 11.60 22.74 14.21
N GLY A 452 12.92 22.89 14.16
CA GLY A 452 13.74 23.35 15.28
C GLY A 452 14.15 22.25 16.27
N GLN A 453 13.73 20.99 16.06
CA GLN A 453 14.20 19.87 16.87
C GLN A 453 15.72 19.71 16.77
N THR A 454 16.38 19.37 17.88
CA THR A 454 17.80 19.03 17.91
C THR A 454 18.00 17.53 18.10
N LEU A 455 18.92 16.94 17.34
CA LEU A 455 19.25 15.52 17.34
C LEU A 455 20.71 15.32 17.80
N ASP A 456 20.92 14.46 18.80
CA ASP A 456 22.26 14.16 19.32
C ASP A 456 22.93 13.05 18.52
N THR A 457 24.16 13.28 18.07
CA THR A 457 24.95 12.27 17.33
C THR A 457 25.86 11.44 18.26
N LEU A 458 26.31 10.28 17.80
CA LEU A 458 27.37 9.52 18.48
C LEU A 458 28.72 10.26 18.47
N GLY A 459 28.96 11.10 17.45
CA GLY A 459 30.11 11.99 17.38
C GLY A 459 30.07 13.19 18.35
N GLY A 460 29.02 13.33 19.16
CA GLY A 460 28.89 14.39 20.17
C GLY A 460 28.41 15.73 19.63
N LYS A 461 27.97 15.81 18.37
CA LYS A 461 27.37 17.02 17.79
C LYS A 461 25.85 17.02 17.96
N LYS A 462 25.27 18.23 17.88
CA LYS A 462 23.82 18.44 17.78
C LYS A 462 23.45 18.87 16.37
N LEU A 463 22.54 18.13 15.74
CA LEU A 463 21.99 18.48 14.43
C LEU A 463 20.63 19.14 14.60
N ARG A 464 20.29 20.13 13.77
CA ARG A 464 18.98 20.78 13.75
C ARG A 464 18.11 20.20 12.64
N VAL A 465 16.83 20.02 12.93
CA VAL A 465 15.81 19.61 11.98
C VAL A 465 15.13 20.83 11.39
N PHE A 466 15.05 20.86 10.06
CA PHE A 466 14.33 21.87 9.29
C PHE A 466 13.18 21.19 8.53
N VAL A 467 11.95 21.40 8.99
CA VAL A 467 10.75 20.90 8.30
C VAL A 467 10.14 22.02 7.48
N TYR A 468 9.93 21.78 6.19
CA TYR A 468 9.29 22.66 5.21
C TYR A 468 8.07 21.96 4.60
N ARG A 469 7.28 22.70 3.80
CA ARG A 469 5.99 22.23 3.28
C ARG A 469 6.05 20.87 2.56
N ASN A 470 7.11 20.63 1.78
CA ASN A 470 7.28 19.41 0.98
C ASN A 470 8.64 18.73 1.22
N TRP A 471 9.40 19.14 2.24
CA TRP A 471 10.76 18.66 2.45
C TRP A 471 11.13 18.69 3.93
N CYS A 472 11.89 17.70 4.38
CA CYS A 472 12.46 17.64 5.72
C CYS A 472 13.97 17.47 5.60
N GLY A 473 14.73 18.35 6.25
CA GLY A 473 16.18 18.37 6.25
C GLY A 473 16.79 18.28 7.64
N ILE A 474 18.02 17.80 7.71
CA ILE A 474 18.83 17.76 8.94
C ILE A 474 20.17 18.43 8.63
N GLY A 475 20.64 19.34 9.49
CA GLY A 475 21.91 20.06 9.32
C GLY A 475 22.68 20.21 10.63
N ALA A 476 24.02 20.18 10.60
CA ALA A 476 24.84 20.28 11.81
C ALA A 476 25.11 21.73 12.24
N HIS A 477 25.44 21.90 13.52
CA HIS A 477 25.77 23.19 14.13
C HIS A 477 27.07 23.83 13.62
N ASP A 478 28.07 23.04 13.17
CA ASP A 478 29.45 23.52 12.93
C ASP A 478 30.18 22.95 11.69
N ASP A 479 29.49 22.24 10.80
CA ASP A 479 30.03 21.82 9.49
C ASP A 479 28.88 21.28 8.64
N PRO A 480 28.89 21.39 7.31
CA PRO A 480 27.90 20.67 6.51
C PRO A 480 28.04 19.17 6.82
N LEU A 481 26.94 18.42 6.80
CA LEU A 481 26.97 16.96 6.61
C LEU A 481 27.42 16.62 5.16
N ARG A 482 28.44 17.33 4.66
CA ARG A 482 29.16 17.08 3.42
C ARG A 482 30.65 17.09 3.75
N PRO A 483 31.40 16.13 3.22
CA PRO A 483 32.75 16.42 2.79
C PRO A 483 32.96 16.12 1.31
N LEU A 484 33.67 17.06 0.70
CA LEU A 484 34.68 16.87 -0.35
C LEU A 484 34.16 16.64 -1.79
N ALA A 485 33.67 17.72 -2.39
CA ALA A 485 34.24 18.16 -3.66
C ALA A 485 35.06 19.43 -3.38
N GLY A 486 36.39 19.33 -3.43
CA GLY A 486 37.31 20.47 -3.44
C GLY A 486 37.57 21.14 -2.09
N ASP A 487 38.72 20.85 -1.49
CA ASP A 487 39.41 21.83 -0.64
C ASP A 487 39.64 23.14 -1.42
N VAL A 488 39.86 24.23 -0.68
CA VAL A 488 40.13 25.62 -1.13
C VAL A 488 38.90 26.52 -1.27
N PHE A 489 38.08 26.76 -0.23
CA PHE A 489 37.30 28.02 -0.17
C PHE A 489 36.81 28.33 1.25
N ARG A 490 37.72 28.67 2.16
CA ARG A 490 37.33 29.33 3.41
C ARG A 490 38.31 30.46 3.71
N VAL A 491 37.74 31.67 3.86
CA VAL A 491 38.34 32.92 4.39
C VAL A 491 38.76 34.01 3.37
N ARG A 492 38.98 33.77 2.06
CA ARG A 492 39.42 34.87 1.16
C ARG A 492 38.35 35.71 0.44
N ILE A 493 37.10 35.26 0.36
CA ILE A 493 36.07 35.86 -0.52
C ILE A 493 35.15 36.92 0.13
N HIS A 494 35.18 37.11 1.46
CA HIS A 494 34.18 37.93 2.18
C HIS A 494 34.76 39.08 3.00
N SER A 495 36.03 39.48 2.79
CA SER A 495 36.67 40.54 3.58
C SER A 495 35.94 41.89 3.46
N MET A 496 35.40 42.24 2.28
CA MET A 496 34.59 43.45 2.09
C MET A 496 33.23 43.35 2.80
N LEU A 497 32.59 42.18 2.76
CA LEU A 497 31.31 41.93 3.44
C LEU A 497 31.45 42.08 4.97
N VAL A 498 32.50 41.51 5.55
CA VAL A 498 32.77 41.61 6.99
C VAL A 498 32.98 43.07 7.41
N ALA A 499 33.75 43.84 6.64
CA ALA A 499 33.96 45.27 6.89
C ALA A 499 32.65 46.08 6.77
N ALA A 500 31.78 45.73 5.81
CA ALA A 500 30.48 46.35 5.65
C ALA A 500 29.53 46.03 6.82
N ILE A 501 29.49 44.77 7.28
CA ILE A 501 28.72 44.32 8.45
C ILE A 501 29.16 45.07 9.72
N GLN A 502 30.47 45.25 9.91
CA GLN A 502 31.03 46.02 11.02
C GLN A 502 30.60 47.50 10.94
N SER A 503 30.74 48.13 9.78
CA SER A 503 30.37 49.54 9.56
C SER A 503 28.86 49.78 9.73
N ALA A 504 28.04 48.78 9.42
CA ALA A 504 26.59 48.82 9.57
C ALA A 504 26.09 48.46 10.99
N GLY A 505 26.99 48.06 11.91
CA GLY A 505 26.63 47.66 13.27
C GLY A 505 25.85 46.35 13.37
N LEU A 506 25.94 45.46 12.36
CA LEU A 506 25.22 44.18 12.31
C LEU A 506 26.01 43.01 12.90
N THR A 507 27.27 43.22 13.29
CA THR A 507 28.15 42.18 13.82
C THR A 507 27.55 41.50 15.05
N GLU A 508 26.96 42.25 15.97
CA GLU A 508 26.37 41.66 17.17
C GLU A 508 25.11 40.86 16.85
N THR A 509 24.28 41.33 15.92
CA THR A 509 23.07 40.63 15.48
C THR A 509 23.40 39.28 14.85
N LEU A 510 24.41 39.24 13.98
CA LEU A 510 24.83 38.04 13.26
C LEU A 510 25.75 37.11 14.08
N ASN A 511 26.16 37.52 15.29
CA ASN A 511 26.88 36.64 16.23
C ASN A 511 26.00 36.11 17.36
N ARG A 512 24.83 36.70 17.60
CA ARG A 512 23.84 36.19 18.56
C ARG A 512 23.15 34.94 18.00
N GLU A 513 22.60 34.14 18.91
CA GLU A 513 21.73 33.03 18.55
C GLU A 513 20.55 33.53 17.72
N GLY A 514 20.23 32.78 16.65
CA GLY A 514 19.22 33.16 15.67
C GLY A 514 19.06 32.09 14.60
N VAL A 515 18.13 32.33 13.68
CA VAL A 515 17.82 31.46 12.54
C VAL A 515 17.87 32.27 11.24
N TYR A 516 19.09 32.58 10.79
CA TYR A 516 19.29 33.46 9.64
C TYR A 516 19.53 32.69 8.34
N THR A 517 19.08 33.25 7.22
CA THR A 517 19.58 32.88 5.88
C THR A 517 20.32 34.07 5.30
N VAL A 518 21.65 33.98 5.21
CA VAL A 518 22.51 35.07 4.75
C VAL A 518 22.90 34.82 3.30
N PHE A 519 22.40 35.65 2.38
CA PHE A 519 22.91 35.69 1.02
C PHE A 519 24.15 36.58 1.00
N ALA A 520 25.34 35.99 1.03
CA ALA A 520 26.61 36.70 1.21
C ALA A 520 27.21 37.12 -0.14
N PRO A 521 27.28 38.43 -0.47
CA PRO A 521 27.96 38.89 -1.67
C PRO A 521 29.47 38.72 -1.55
N THR A 522 30.12 38.22 -2.61
CA THR A 522 31.58 38.12 -2.65
C THR A 522 32.24 39.49 -2.83
N ASN A 523 33.55 39.57 -2.64
CA ASN A 523 34.33 40.79 -2.92
C ASN A 523 34.12 41.29 -4.36
N GLU A 524 34.03 40.37 -5.32
CA GLU A 524 33.77 40.67 -6.74
C GLU A 524 32.39 41.32 -6.92
N ALA A 525 31.37 40.87 -6.16
CA ALA A 525 30.03 41.46 -6.18
C ALA A 525 30.05 42.95 -5.78
N PHE A 526 30.81 43.30 -4.73
CA PHE A 526 30.97 44.69 -4.31
C PHE A 526 31.78 45.52 -5.32
N GLN A 527 32.80 44.93 -5.95
CA GLN A 527 33.62 45.60 -6.97
C GLN A 527 32.87 45.82 -8.29
N ALA A 528 31.89 44.97 -8.59
CA ALA A 528 31.03 45.09 -9.77
C ALA A 528 30.04 46.27 -9.68
N LEU A 529 29.82 46.83 -8.48
CA LEU A 529 28.97 48.01 -8.32
C LEU A 529 29.61 49.25 -8.98
N PRO A 530 28.82 50.12 -9.62
CA PRO A 530 29.30 51.40 -10.12
C PRO A 530 29.99 52.21 -9.00
N ARG A 531 31.16 52.80 -9.27
CA ARG A 531 31.98 53.51 -8.26
C ARG A 531 31.20 54.59 -7.50
N GLY A 532 30.27 55.28 -8.16
CA GLY A 532 29.41 56.28 -7.52
C GLY A 532 28.44 55.67 -6.49
N GLU A 533 27.94 54.47 -6.75
CA GLU A 533 27.02 53.75 -5.89
C GLU A 533 27.76 53.11 -4.70
N LEU A 534 28.93 52.52 -4.95
CA LEU A 534 29.79 51.98 -3.89
C LEU A 534 30.22 53.07 -2.89
N ASN A 535 30.64 54.24 -3.38
CA ASN A 535 31.03 55.36 -2.52
C ASN A 535 29.84 55.90 -1.71
N LYS A 536 28.63 55.92 -2.31
CA LYS A 536 27.40 56.34 -1.62
C LYS A 536 26.99 55.34 -0.54
N LEU A 537 27.08 54.04 -0.85
CA LEU A 537 26.83 52.94 0.08
C LEU A 537 27.79 52.98 1.28
N MET A 538 29.08 53.14 1.03
CA MET A 538 30.08 53.22 2.09
C MET A 538 30.04 54.53 2.88
N GLY A 539 29.53 55.61 2.28
CA GLY A 539 29.37 56.91 2.93
C GLY A 539 28.10 57.06 3.79
N ASN A 540 27.14 56.13 3.71
CA ASN A 540 25.86 56.20 4.42
C ASN A 540 25.57 54.91 5.19
N ALA A 541 25.99 54.87 6.46
CA ALA A 541 25.84 53.70 7.33
C ALA A 541 24.38 53.20 7.46
N LYS A 542 23.38 54.10 7.37
CA LYS A 542 21.96 53.73 7.47
C LYS A 542 21.45 53.02 6.20
N GLU A 543 21.89 53.49 5.03
CA GLU A 543 21.56 52.89 3.73
C GLU A 543 22.28 51.53 3.58
N LEU A 544 23.55 51.47 3.99
CA LEU A 544 24.32 50.22 4.04
C LEU A 544 23.67 49.18 4.95
N ALA A 545 23.24 49.58 6.17
CA ALA A 545 22.58 48.68 7.10
C ALA A 545 21.26 48.13 6.53
N ASN A 546 20.47 48.95 5.83
CA ASN A 546 19.23 48.50 5.19
C ASN A 546 19.49 47.49 4.07
N ILE A 547 20.49 47.72 3.23
CA ILE A 547 20.84 46.79 2.14
C ILE A 547 21.39 45.48 2.71
N LEU A 548 22.26 45.52 3.72
CA LEU A 548 22.76 44.30 4.35
C LEU A 548 21.63 43.53 5.06
N LYS A 549 20.70 44.21 5.73
CA LYS A 549 19.51 43.55 6.32
C LYS A 549 18.62 42.88 5.26
N TYR A 550 18.57 43.40 4.04
CA TYR A 550 17.83 42.78 2.94
C TYR A 550 18.45 41.45 2.49
N HIS A 551 19.76 41.26 2.67
CA HIS A 551 20.45 40.01 2.39
C HIS A 551 20.27 38.93 3.47
N VAL A 552 19.65 39.27 4.60
CA VAL A 552 19.47 38.37 5.74
C VAL A 552 18.00 38.03 5.89
N GLY A 553 17.64 36.78 5.63
CA GLY A 553 16.33 36.22 5.92
C GLY A 553 16.11 35.95 7.41
N ASP A 554 14.84 35.97 7.85
CA ASP A 554 14.42 35.77 9.24
C ASP A 554 14.13 34.30 9.63
N GLU A 555 14.33 33.35 8.69
CA GLU A 555 14.31 31.90 8.91
C GLU A 555 15.46 31.22 8.16
N ILE A 556 15.82 29.99 8.56
CA ILE A 556 16.82 29.17 7.85
C ILE A 556 16.13 28.52 6.64
N LEU A 557 16.69 28.73 5.45
CA LEU A 557 16.25 28.19 4.17
C LEU A 557 17.42 27.56 3.43
N VAL A 558 17.53 26.23 3.50
CA VAL A 558 18.54 25.44 2.78
C VAL A 558 18.05 25.07 1.38
N SER A 559 18.96 24.74 0.46
CA SER A 559 18.68 24.50 -0.96
C SER A 559 17.60 23.44 -1.19
N GLY A 560 17.60 22.36 -0.39
CA GLY A 560 16.60 21.29 -0.46
C GLY A 560 15.18 21.72 -0.03
N GLY A 561 15.06 22.76 0.80
CA GLY A 561 13.78 23.33 1.20
C GLY A 561 13.17 24.28 0.15
N ILE A 562 13.94 24.64 -0.88
CA ILE A 562 13.52 25.56 -1.94
C ILE A 562 12.79 24.77 -3.03
N GLY A 563 11.46 24.91 -3.07
CA GLY A 563 10.65 24.41 -4.18
C GLY A 563 10.72 25.30 -5.42
N ALA A 564 9.58 25.49 -6.08
CA ALA A 564 9.50 26.35 -7.27
C ALA A 564 9.76 27.82 -6.96
N LEU A 565 9.24 28.33 -5.83
CA LEU A 565 9.44 29.70 -5.36
C LEU A 565 9.10 29.78 -3.86
N VAL A 566 10.00 30.37 -3.08
CA VAL A 566 9.84 30.71 -1.67
C VAL A 566 10.00 32.22 -1.53
N ARG A 567 9.10 32.87 -0.79
CA ARG A 567 9.19 34.30 -0.47
C ARG A 567 9.65 34.48 0.96
N LEU A 568 10.96 34.56 1.13
CA LEU A 568 11.63 34.66 2.42
C LEU A 568 11.61 36.11 2.90
N LYS A 569 11.15 36.38 4.12
CA LYS A 569 11.12 37.74 4.65
C LYS A 569 12.53 38.12 5.12
N SER A 570 13.01 39.30 4.71
CA SER A 570 14.32 39.79 5.15
C SER A 570 14.22 40.58 6.46
N LEU A 571 15.36 40.80 7.13
CA LEU A 571 15.46 41.68 8.31
C LEU A 571 15.20 43.15 7.97
N GLN A 572 15.25 43.53 6.69
CA GLN A 572 14.85 44.86 6.24
C GLN A 572 13.31 44.99 6.14
N GLY A 573 12.61 43.88 5.91
CA GLY A 573 11.15 43.77 5.86
C GLY A 573 10.61 43.24 4.54
N ASP A 574 11.25 43.62 3.42
CA ASP A 574 10.89 43.15 2.08
C ASP A 574 11.21 41.66 1.88
N LYS A 575 10.51 41.03 0.95
CA LYS A 575 10.62 39.59 0.69
C LYS A 575 11.62 39.31 -0.43
N LEU A 576 12.54 38.38 -0.18
CA LEU A 576 13.44 37.78 -1.14
C LEU A 576 12.71 36.68 -1.92
N GLU A 577 12.81 36.72 -3.25
CA GLU A 577 12.25 35.68 -4.13
C GLU A 577 13.30 34.59 -4.39
N VAL A 578 13.24 33.50 -3.61
CA VAL A 578 14.21 32.40 -3.69
C VAL A 578 13.60 31.24 -4.47
N SER A 579 14.28 30.74 -5.49
CA SER A 579 13.79 29.65 -6.35
C SER A 579 14.90 28.66 -6.67
N SER A 580 14.53 27.41 -6.95
CA SER A 580 15.46 26.37 -7.38
C SER A 580 15.00 25.81 -8.73
N LYS A 581 15.88 25.87 -9.74
CA LYS A 581 15.65 25.28 -11.07
C LYS A 581 16.88 24.49 -11.48
N ASN A 582 16.70 23.23 -11.88
CA ASN A 582 17.79 22.33 -12.28
C ASN A 582 18.93 22.25 -11.25
N ASN A 583 18.59 22.17 -9.95
CA ASN A 583 19.53 22.21 -8.82
C ASN A 583 20.36 23.51 -8.70
N MET A 584 20.02 24.56 -9.44
CA MET A 584 20.62 25.88 -9.30
C MET A 584 19.67 26.78 -8.49
N VAL A 585 20.13 27.19 -7.32
CA VAL A 585 19.41 28.15 -6.47
C VAL A 585 19.59 29.55 -7.03
N SER A 586 18.52 30.34 -7.00
CA SER A 586 18.55 31.75 -7.37
C SER A 586 17.74 32.59 -6.39
N VAL A 587 18.23 33.78 -6.07
CA VAL A 587 17.57 34.77 -5.22
C VAL A 587 17.34 36.05 -6.04
N ASN A 588 16.10 36.54 -6.12
CA ASN A 588 15.71 37.66 -6.98
C ASN A 588 16.18 37.53 -8.43
N LYS A 589 16.21 36.29 -8.96
CA LYS A 589 16.73 35.89 -10.28
C LYS A 589 18.26 35.92 -10.42
N GLU A 590 19.01 36.24 -9.36
CA GLU A 590 20.46 36.11 -9.32
C GLU A 590 20.87 34.70 -8.89
N PRO A 591 21.78 34.02 -9.62
CA PRO A 591 22.24 32.69 -9.27
C PRO A 591 23.11 32.72 -7.99
N VAL A 592 22.99 31.66 -7.19
CA VAL A 592 23.85 31.43 -6.02
C VAL A 592 25.04 30.58 -6.45
N ALA A 593 26.26 31.03 -6.12
CA ALA A 593 27.51 30.36 -6.46
C ALA A 593 27.76 29.14 -5.56
N ASP A 594 27.69 29.34 -4.23
CA ASP A 594 27.83 28.29 -3.23
C ASP A 594 26.60 28.27 -2.32
N VAL A 595 25.99 27.10 -2.15
CA VAL A 595 24.78 26.91 -1.33
C VAL A 595 25.09 26.12 -0.06
N ASP A 596 24.24 26.29 0.95
CA ASP A 596 24.20 25.47 2.17
C ASP A 596 25.47 25.50 3.03
N ILE A 597 26.12 26.65 3.13
CA ILE A 597 27.24 26.86 4.06
C ILE A 597 26.64 27.03 5.47
N MET A 598 26.60 25.94 6.24
CA MET A 598 25.96 25.92 7.55
C MET A 598 26.74 26.71 8.61
N ALA A 599 26.02 27.48 9.43
CA ALA A 599 26.54 28.22 10.58
C ALA A 599 25.69 27.93 11.84
N THR A 600 26.25 28.17 13.02
CA THR A 600 25.58 27.90 14.31
C THR A 600 24.24 28.62 14.45
N ASN A 601 24.09 29.81 13.85
CA ASN A 601 22.90 30.64 13.90
C ASN A 601 22.24 30.88 12.53
N GLY A 602 22.60 30.09 11.51
CA GLY A 602 22.03 30.29 10.19
C GLY A 602 22.59 29.39 9.08
N VAL A 603 22.26 29.75 7.85
CA VAL A 603 22.85 29.20 6.62
C VAL A 603 23.33 30.37 5.75
N VAL A 604 24.47 30.18 5.08
CA VAL A 604 25.06 31.16 4.17
C VAL A 604 24.99 30.63 2.73
N HIS A 605 24.56 31.49 1.82
CA HIS A 605 24.51 31.25 0.38
C HIS A 605 25.36 32.32 -0.31
N ALA A 606 26.46 31.96 -0.97
CA ALA A 606 27.35 32.92 -1.61
C ALA A 606 26.77 33.40 -2.94
N ILE A 607 26.71 34.72 -3.16
CA ILE A 607 26.17 35.33 -4.38
C ILE A 607 27.19 36.26 -5.03
N SER A 608 27.14 36.36 -6.36
CA SER A 608 28.07 37.17 -7.15
C SER A 608 27.58 38.60 -7.43
N SER A 609 26.42 38.97 -6.89
CA SER A 609 25.75 40.26 -7.09
C SER A 609 25.25 40.80 -5.76
N VAL A 610 25.26 42.12 -5.56
CA VAL A 610 24.64 42.75 -4.37
C VAL A 610 23.14 42.92 -4.63
N LEU A 611 22.31 42.35 -3.76
CA LEU A 611 20.85 42.43 -3.85
C LEU A 611 20.35 43.81 -3.47
N GLN A 612 19.50 44.37 -4.31
CA GLN A 612 18.82 45.63 -4.05
C GLN A 612 17.38 45.35 -3.61
N PRO A 613 16.90 45.99 -2.53
CA PRO A 613 15.48 45.98 -2.20
C PRO A 613 14.68 46.54 -3.38
N PRO A 614 13.49 46.01 -3.68
CA PRO A 614 12.60 46.64 -4.66
C PRO A 614 12.38 48.11 -4.24
N ALA A 615 12.57 49.04 -5.17
CA ALA A 615 12.55 50.48 -4.88
C ALA A 615 11.32 50.86 -4.04
N ASN A 616 11.55 51.54 -2.91
CA ASN A 616 10.53 52.07 -1.99
C ASN A 616 9.30 52.51 -2.80
N ARG A 617 8.24 51.69 -2.81
CA ARG A 617 6.92 52.25 -3.08
C ARG A 617 6.64 53.20 -1.91
N PRO A 618 6.19 54.43 -2.17
CA PRO A 618 5.75 55.32 -1.10
C PRO A 618 4.83 54.51 -0.19
N GLN A 619 5.12 54.58 1.11
CA GLN A 619 4.26 54.06 2.17
C GLN A 619 2.82 54.44 1.82
N GLU A 620 2.00 53.45 1.45
CA GLU A 620 0.57 53.65 1.21
C GLU A 620 0.01 54.20 2.53
N ARG A 621 -0.19 55.50 2.55
CA ARG A 621 -1.00 56.17 3.55
C ARG A 621 -2.44 55.78 3.24
N GLY A 622 -2.88 54.69 3.87
CA GLY A 622 -4.27 54.33 4.08
C GLY A 622 -5.13 54.20 2.83
N ASP A 623 -5.10 53.02 2.21
CA ASP A 623 -6.32 52.45 1.67
C ASP A 623 -6.78 51.35 2.63
N GLU A 624 -7.77 51.69 3.46
CA GLU A 624 -8.68 50.71 4.05
C GLU A 624 -9.42 50.00 2.90
N LEU A 625 -8.77 49.01 2.28
CA LEU A 625 -9.48 48.00 1.52
C LEU A 625 -9.97 46.93 2.48
N ALA A 626 -11.14 47.25 3.04
CA ALA A 626 -12.21 46.37 3.46
C ALA A 626 -11.80 44.91 3.71
N ASP A 627 -11.65 44.64 5.00
CA ASP A 627 -11.70 43.33 5.62
C ASP A 627 -13.05 42.63 5.32
N SER A 628 -13.16 42.05 4.13
CA SER A 628 -14.31 41.26 3.67
C SER A 628 -14.32 39.84 4.24
N ALA A 629 -13.36 39.49 5.11
CA ALA A 629 -13.34 38.23 5.85
C ALA A 629 -13.77 38.40 7.33
N LEU A 630 -13.58 39.58 7.93
CA LEU A 630 -13.93 39.83 9.34
C LEU A 630 -15.36 40.36 9.56
N GLU A 631 -16.02 40.91 8.53
CA GLU A 631 -17.47 41.19 8.56
C GLU A 631 -18.30 39.89 8.57
N ILE A 632 -17.84 38.84 7.91
CA ILE A 632 -18.54 37.53 7.86
C ILE A 632 -18.47 36.84 9.23
N PHE A 633 -17.35 36.96 9.95
CA PHE A 633 -17.21 36.40 11.30
C PHE A 633 -17.95 37.20 12.37
N LYS A 634 -18.10 38.53 12.20
CA LYS A 634 -18.93 39.35 13.10
C LYS A 634 -20.42 39.09 12.91
N GLN A 635 -20.90 38.88 11.68
CA GLN A 635 -22.31 38.52 11.41
C GLN A 635 -22.68 37.11 11.90
N ALA A 636 -21.76 36.15 11.89
CA ALA A 636 -22.00 34.82 12.45
C ALA A 636 -22.17 34.84 13.98
N SER A 637 -21.46 35.72 14.68
CA SER A 637 -21.57 35.88 16.15
C SER A 637 -22.87 36.57 16.58
N ALA A 638 -23.44 37.44 15.73
CA ALA A 638 -24.72 38.10 15.96
C ALA A 638 -25.92 37.18 15.69
N PHE A 639 -25.79 36.22 14.76
CA PHE A 639 -26.82 35.22 14.48
C PHE A 639 -26.93 34.18 15.62
N SER A 640 -25.80 33.81 16.24
CA SER A 640 -25.79 32.90 17.39
C SER A 640 -26.41 33.53 18.66
N ARG A 641 -26.21 34.83 18.89
CA ARG A 641 -26.87 35.54 20.01
C ARG A 641 -28.37 35.73 19.82
N ARG A 642 -28.85 36.01 18.60
CA ARG A 642 -30.29 36.12 18.32
C ARG A 642 -31.04 34.78 18.33
N LEU A 643 -30.36 33.66 18.10
CA LEU A 643 -30.96 32.32 18.23
C LEU A 643 -31.11 31.90 19.71
N LEU A 644 -30.19 32.32 20.59
CA LEU A 644 -30.22 32.04 22.02
C LEU A 644 -31.27 32.86 22.80
N GLU A 645 -31.58 34.09 22.36
CA GLU A 645 -32.65 34.90 22.97
C GLU A 645 -34.07 34.48 22.53
N ARG A 646 -34.23 33.82 21.38
CA ARG A 646 -35.53 33.28 20.93
C ARG A 646 -35.89 31.90 21.50
N MET A 647 -34.97 31.21 22.17
CA MET A 647 -35.25 29.96 22.89
C MET A 647 -35.52 30.17 24.39
N ARG A 648 -35.65 31.43 24.84
CA ARG A 648 -35.94 31.79 26.24
C ARG A 648 -37.29 32.48 26.46
N HIS A 649 -38.20 32.39 25.49
CA HIS A 649 -39.61 32.75 25.64
C HIS A 649 -40.52 31.58 25.28
#